data_AF-A0A094GT14-F1
#
_entry.id   AF-A0A094GT14-F1
#
_cell.length_a   1.000
_cell.length_b   1.000
_cell.length_c   1.000
_cell.angle_alpha   90.00
_cell.angle_beta   90.00
_cell.angle_gamma   90.00
#
_symmetry.space_group_name_H-M   'P 1'
#
loop_
_entity.id
_entity.type
_entity.pdbx_description
1 polymer ?
#
loop_
_entity_poly.entity_id
_entity_poly.type
_entity_poly.pdbx_seq_one_letter_code
_entity_poly.pdbx_strand_id
1 'polypeptide(L)'
;MTFAQSLQSIVTFFIQLFVIFPYNALTTPRHGPLRPPKRIGAKPARANDTNRSNPTMISDGLHKLCMNKESISALLAKDPTLAPGDAWKQLYGDYLPTSKGEAGSGRDSWEGHSISAEELQRVAKCGNWGPSQPSELFLKVHTFHLSRGQTLIKAKIYHDALGPVEQDVAAAMVSPSLMGSCGVVPLTIISVVPDIMRHMSNMIVRAEKEVYLATNYWQNSVASTYITNAMKELSARAGQRGERIVMKIIYDRGSPKQLLEPHYIVSEKEYLGDAVNVPKPEEIPNIDLQVMNYHKPMLGTYHCKYMIVDRKYAILQSNNIQDNDNMEMMIQLEGPIVDSLYDMALISWHKALEPPLPSHNSPAAQSGVGSFGKTSHHEMFRRGNTQSNANNEAQVGNTGQLETADTGGIPSQNPIPGENAGLLESERLANLSSDAPYRPSPARNAIERAINAPHLPPLEKVDAQGNSSGLNNGQEKFGRDVVTNAYLRAGSSSLPSSIISEPPQGKPLAEHLTTDPHYDIDIAGEVTRVQQSVSPNDKLTRLEATTVHLNHTKNADFPSSIPEIPSGDEFTPYIPHAVHEPFPIAMVNRPPYGTPNNSDVYTPQNEAWLAGLRYAKKNVYIQSPTLNAEPILKEILNACERGVDVFAFICIGYNDTGELLPMQGGTNEMISYELHQSLSPGGLKHLHYHFYVGADQTRPILAKAKKRSCHIKLMIIDEEIGIQGNGNQDSQSWYHSQEINVMLQSKEVCGNWIDGLRRCQRTGIYGKVDDDGVWRDAEGKEVEGAIGTDPGRFSWFKGIAGAVRRNSLIRGYFAISWWFHALLTSVVMAEGSSTPPAAASPPAKSPHAASPPAAAVPQDFETEHLPIASDDSDIDSGFASDTASSTTSIRDSIRDYRVLNGRTYHNFNDTAYWGPNDEDANEAMDIGHHMFTLLFDGRLFLAPIGDNVQKAIDIGTGTGIWAIDFADQFPSAEVIGTDLSPTQPSFVPPNLRFELDDAQLDWTFNNDTFDYVHIRGLFGAVSDWPKLYNDALRTIKPGGWIEQVEVNIQVVSDDGTVDEDHILSGWAKSFFEASDLLGKSIRTLDQTKERMEGAGFTNVVQRNYKVPIGAWSSDPKLKEIGRWNLLYCMSGLESWAIYMLTMVLKWKVEDVHEYLAKIKTAIMDKKTHGYYVVGAVYGQKPI
;
A
#
# COMPACT_ATOMS: atom_id res chain seq x y z
N MET A 1 3.47 31.83 34.39
CA MET A 1 4.28 30.90 33.57
C MET A 1 5.67 30.81 34.17
N THR A 2 6.14 29.61 34.49
CA THR A 2 7.47 29.40 35.05
C THR A 2 8.51 29.32 33.92
N PHE A 3 9.77 29.63 34.23
CA PHE A 3 10.91 29.63 33.30
C PHE A 3 11.06 28.30 32.51
N ALA A 4 10.62 27.18 33.08
CA ALA A 4 10.59 25.87 32.41
C ALA A 4 9.54 25.77 31.28
N GLN A 5 8.37 26.41 31.43
CA GLN A 5 7.34 26.42 30.38
C GLN A 5 7.77 27.26 29.17
N SER A 6 8.44 28.38 29.41
CA SER A 6 8.99 29.21 28.33
C SER A 6 10.16 28.53 27.61
N LEU A 7 11.02 27.80 28.33
CA LEU A 7 12.12 27.05 27.70
C LEU A 7 11.59 25.89 26.83
N GLN A 8 10.52 25.23 27.26
CA GLN A 8 9.88 24.15 26.50
C GLN A 8 9.14 24.66 25.26
N SER A 9 8.39 25.77 25.35
CA SER A 9 7.75 26.39 24.18
C SER A 9 8.78 26.92 23.18
N ILE A 10 9.92 27.44 23.66
CA ILE A 10 11.02 27.88 22.81
C ILE A 10 11.67 26.66 22.13
N VAL A 11 12.00 25.59 22.85
CA VAL A 11 12.59 24.37 22.25
C VAL A 11 11.63 23.73 21.23
N THR A 12 10.34 23.66 21.52
CA THR A 12 9.33 23.14 20.58
C THR A 12 9.15 24.03 19.35
N PHE A 13 9.14 25.36 19.53
CA PHE A 13 9.12 26.33 18.43
C PHE A 13 10.39 26.25 17.57
N PHE A 14 11.57 26.06 18.17
CA PHE A 14 12.83 25.89 17.43
C PHE A 14 12.91 24.52 16.73
N ILE A 15 12.35 23.44 17.28
CA ILE A 15 12.25 22.14 16.60
C ILE A 15 11.28 22.22 15.41
N GLN A 16 10.14 22.90 15.56
CA GLN A 16 9.20 23.08 14.46
C GLN A 16 9.76 24.01 13.36
N LEU A 17 10.39 25.12 13.73
CA LEU A 17 10.88 26.14 12.80
C LEU A 17 12.25 25.83 12.18
N PHE A 18 13.11 25.00 12.81
CA PHE A 18 14.46 24.69 12.32
C PHE A 18 14.75 23.20 12.07
N VAL A 19 13.92 22.26 12.55
CA VAL A 19 14.14 20.81 12.35
C VAL A 19 13.11 20.20 11.39
N ILE A 20 11.83 20.61 11.46
CA ILE A 20 10.76 19.99 10.66
C ILE A 20 10.45 20.77 9.36
N PHE A 21 10.38 22.11 9.42
CA PHE A 21 9.92 22.91 8.27
C PHE A 21 11.02 23.29 7.24
N PRO A 22 12.27 23.66 7.62
CA PRO A 22 13.30 23.99 6.63
C PRO A 22 14.01 22.78 6.03
N TYR A 23 14.00 21.61 6.68
CA TYR A 23 14.74 20.47 6.16
C TYR A 23 14.06 19.88 4.91
N ASN A 24 12.72 19.86 4.87
CA ASN A 24 11.94 19.39 3.72
C ASN A 24 11.77 20.44 2.61
N ALA A 25 11.82 21.74 2.93
CA ALA A 25 11.57 22.82 1.96
C ALA A 25 12.84 23.59 1.50
N LEU A 26 13.94 23.55 2.26
CA LEU A 26 15.14 24.38 2.00
C LEU A 26 16.42 23.59 1.70
N THR A 27 16.36 22.26 1.51
CA THR A 27 17.56 21.47 1.14
C THR A 27 17.38 20.48 -0.02
N THR A 28 16.44 20.72 -0.94
CA THR A 28 16.38 19.97 -2.20
C THR A 28 17.16 20.72 -3.30
N PRO A 29 18.35 20.25 -3.72
CA PRO A 29 18.62 20.32 -5.14
C PRO A 29 17.55 19.45 -5.81
N ARG A 30 16.83 19.98 -6.81
CA ARG A 30 16.22 19.11 -7.82
C ARG A 30 17.26 18.05 -8.19
N HIS A 31 16.86 16.78 -8.31
CA HIS A 31 17.71 15.78 -8.94
C HIS A 31 18.32 16.44 -10.17
N GLY A 32 19.65 16.51 -10.23
CA GLY A 32 20.31 16.83 -11.49
C GLY A 32 19.82 15.80 -12.52
N PRO A 33 19.77 16.14 -13.82
CA PRO A 33 19.46 15.13 -14.83
C PRO A 33 20.33 13.89 -14.56
N LEU A 34 19.74 12.69 -14.61
CA LEU A 34 20.48 11.42 -14.59
C LEU A 34 21.55 11.53 -15.68
N ARG A 35 22.78 11.87 -15.29
CA ARG A 35 23.86 12.07 -16.24
C ARG A 35 24.58 10.74 -16.38
N PRO A 36 24.79 10.22 -17.60
CA PRO A 36 25.73 9.14 -17.79
C PRO A 36 27.09 9.60 -17.23
N PRO A 37 27.82 8.74 -16.49
CA PRO A 37 29.09 9.12 -15.91
C PRO A 37 30.03 9.63 -17.02
N LYS A 38 30.69 10.77 -16.80
CA LYS A 38 31.73 11.26 -17.72
C LYS A 38 32.77 10.14 -17.87
N ARG A 39 33.02 9.66 -19.10
CA ARG A 39 34.17 8.80 -19.41
C ARG A 39 35.41 9.43 -18.79
N ILE A 40 35.92 8.83 -17.72
CA ILE A 40 37.17 9.26 -17.10
C ILE A 40 38.28 8.92 -18.09
N GLY A 41 38.75 9.93 -18.83
CA GLY A 41 39.99 9.82 -19.58
C GLY A 41 41.13 9.56 -18.62
N ALA A 42 41.75 8.39 -18.73
CA ALA A 42 42.88 7.99 -17.92
C ALA A 42 44.02 9.02 -18.02
N LYS A 43 44.28 9.75 -16.93
CA LYS A 43 45.59 10.33 -16.64
C LYS A 43 45.96 9.97 -15.19
N PRO A 44 47.07 9.26 -14.95
CA PRO A 44 47.44 8.83 -13.62
C PRO A 44 47.99 10.02 -12.81
N ALA A 45 47.40 10.28 -11.65
CA ALA A 45 47.98 11.17 -10.65
C ALA A 45 48.91 10.34 -9.76
N ARG A 46 50.20 10.68 -9.75
CA ARG A 46 51.19 10.15 -8.81
C ARG A 46 50.94 10.74 -7.42
N ALA A 47 50.71 9.90 -6.42
CA ALA A 47 50.95 10.24 -5.03
C ALA A 47 51.55 9.01 -4.32
N ASN A 48 52.78 9.18 -3.84
CA ASN A 48 53.47 8.23 -2.98
C ASN A 48 52.89 8.33 -1.57
N ASP A 49 52.23 7.28 -1.09
CA ASP A 49 52.00 7.08 0.34
C ASP A 49 52.10 5.59 0.67
N THR A 50 53.23 5.18 1.26
CA THR A 50 53.66 3.78 1.39
C THR A 50 53.34 3.19 2.76
N ASN A 51 52.11 3.35 3.27
CA ASN A 51 51.70 2.68 4.53
C ASN A 51 50.17 2.56 4.71
N ARG A 52 49.47 1.87 3.79
CA ARG A 52 48.07 1.44 3.99
C ARG A 52 47.95 -0.09 3.96
N SER A 53 47.40 -0.66 5.02
CA SER A 53 46.91 -2.05 5.06
C SER A 53 45.85 -2.26 3.96
N ASN A 54 45.91 -3.41 3.28
CA ASN A 54 45.03 -3.78 2.15
C ASN A 54 43.53 -3.58 2.49
N PRO A 55 42.83 -2.61 1.88
CA PRO A 55 41.43 -2.28 2.21
C PRO A 55 40.38 -3.23 1.58
N THR A 56 40.77 -4.39 1.06
CA THR A 56 39.87 -5.29 0.32
C THR A 56 39.49 -6.58 1.03
N MET A 57 40.28 -7.09 1.99
CA MET A 57 40.00 -8.37 2.64
C MET A 57 38.88 -8.26 3.68
N ILE A 58 37.91 -9.21 3.65
CA ILE A 58 36.99 -9.45 4.78
C ILE A 58 37.78 -9.50 6.08
N SER A 59 37.48 -8.60 7.02
CA SER A 59 38.27 -8.48 8.25
C SER A 59 38.21 -9.73 9.12
N ASP A 60 39.17 -9.85 10.05
CA ASP A 60 39.15 -10.89 11.09
C ASP A 60 37.93 -10.80 11.99
N GLY A 61 37.42 -9.59 12.23
CA GLY A 61 36.17 -9.37 12.95
C GLY A 61 34.98 -10.00 12.23
N LEU A 62 34.74 -9.60 10.98
CA LEU A 62 33.61 -10.09 10.20
C LEU A 62 33.67 -11.60 9.96
N HIS A 63 34.83 -12.14 9.58
CA HIS A 63 34.98 -13.58 9.39
C HIS A 63 34.72 -14.35 10.71
N LYS A 64 35.15 -13.83 11.86
CA LYS A 64 34.86 -14.45 13.16
C LYS A 64 33.36 -14.41 13.49
N LEU A 65 32.65 -13.33 13.15
CA LEU A 65 31.20 -13.24 13.31
C LEU A 65 30.48 -14.30 12.48
N CYS A 66 30.82 -14.42 11.19
CA CYS A 66 30.21 -15.42 10.31
C CYS A 66 30.54 -16.87 10.73
N MET A 67 31.72 -17.12 11.28
CA MET A 67 32.11 -18.45 11.77
C MET A 67 31.62 -18.76 13.20
N ASN A 68 30.91 -17.82 13.85
CA ASN A 68 30.41 -18.02 15.20
C ASN A 68 29.29 -19.06 15.20
N LYS A 69 29.39 -20.05 16.09
CA LYS A 69 28.35 -21.08 16.24
C LYS A 69 27.19 -20.63 17.12
N GLU A 70 27.39 -19.57 17.92
CA GLU A 70 26.31 -18.96 18.67
C GLU A 70 25.51 -18.00 17.77
N SER A 71 24.20 -18.15 17.78
CA SER A 71 23.20 -17.29 17.13
C SER A 71 22.09 -16.98 18.13
N ILE A 72 21.18 -16.05 17.81
CA ILE A 72 20.02 -15.73 18.67
C ILE A 72 19.20 -17.00 18.90
N SER A 73 18.87 -17.70 17.83
CA SER A 73 18.16 -18.99 17.86
C SER A 73 18.91 -20.07 18.66
N ALA A 74 20.25 -20.11 18.64
CA ALA A 74 21.02 -21.07 19.43
C ALA A 74 21.06 -20.72 20.93
N LEU A 75 21.04 -19.44 21.30
CA LEU A 75 20.89 -19.01 22.69
C LEU A 75 19.49 -19.35 23.21
N LEU A 76 18.44 -19.06 22.45
CA LEU A 76 17.07 -19.39 22.82
C LEU A 76 16.80 -20.91 22.82
N ALA A 77 17.59 -21.71 22.09
CA ALA A 77 17.56 -23.16 22.22
C ALA A 77 18.01 -23.63 23.62
N LYS A 78 18.94 -22.90 24.26
CA LYS A 78 19.47 -23.19 25.61
C LYS A 78 18.59 -22.59 26.70
N ASP A 79 18.14 -21.36 26.50
CA ASP A 79 17.23 -20.64 27.40
C ASP A 79 16.06 -20.04 26.62
N PRO A 80 14.94 -20.77 26.47
CA PRO A 80 13.78 -20.28 25.73
C PRO A 80 13.04 -19.12 26.42
N THR A 81 13.39 -18.78 27.66
CA THR A 81 12.79 -17.64 28.39
C THR A 81 13.49 -16.32 28.11
N LEU A 82 14.70 -16.38 27.51
CA LEU A 82 15.48 -15.20 27.13
C LEU A 82 14.76 -14.41 26.03
N ALA A 83 14.62 -13.09 26.23
CA ALA A 83 14.13 -12.22 25.18
C ALA A 83 15.13 -12.16 24.01
N PRO A 84 14.71 -12.27 22.74
CA PRO A 84 15.60 -12.15 21.58
C PRO A 84 16.43 -10.88 21.57
N GLY A 85 15.90 -9.75 22.04
CA GLY A 85 16.62 -8.48 22.16
C GLY A 85 17.75 -8.53 23.20
N ASP A 86 17.56 -9.27 24.29
CA ASP A 86 18.60 -9.51 25.30
C ASP A 86 19.65 -10.50 24.78
N ALA A 87 19.22 -11.55 24.07
CA ALA A 87 20.14 -12.46 23.37
C ALA A 87 20.99 -11.71 22.33
N TRP A 88 20.39 -10.75 21.61
CA TRP A 88 21.10 -9.87 20.67
C TRP A 88 22.16 -9.03 21.38
N LYS A 89 21.77 -8.40 22.50
CA LYS A 89 22.69 -7.62 23.31
C LYS A 89 23.82 -8.48 23.89
N GLN A 90 23.54 -9.73 24.30
CA GLN A 90 24.55 -10.67 24.80
C GLN A 90 25.58 -11.05 23.72
N LEU A 91 25.16 -11.25 22.47
CA LEU A 91 26.06 -11.64 21.38
C LEU A 91 26.82 -10.47 20.77
N TYR A 92 26.15 -9.33 20.60
CA TYR A 92 26.62 -8.24 19.74
C TYR A 92 26.66 -6.86 20.43
N GLY A 93 26.22 -6.74 21.70
CA GLY A 93 26.15 -5.46 22.41
C GLY A 93 27.49 -4.77 22.63
N ASP A 94 28.58 -5.53 22.69
CA ASP A 94 29.96 -5.02 22.82
C ASP A 94 30.69 -4.93 21.48
N TYR A 95 30.02 -5.18 20.35
CA TYR A 95 30.65 -5.12 19.03
C TYR A 95 31.06 -3.68 18.71
N LEU A 96 32.37 -3.46 18.54
CA LEU A 96 32.94 -2.21 18.08
C LEU A 96 33.34 -2.36 16.61
N PRO A 97 32.73 -1.59 15.68
CA PRO A 97 33.06 -1.67 14.26
C PRO A 97 34.56 -1.41 14.04
N THR A 98 35.19 -2.28 13.23
CA THR A 98 36.65 -2.29 13.02
C THR A 98 37.20 -1.08 12.25
N SER A 99 36.36 -0.21 11.69
CA SER A 99 36.80 1.00 11.00
C SER A 99 35.85 2.19 11.14
N LYS A 100 36.26 3.21 11.89
CA LYS A 100 35.77 4.61 11.73
C LYS A 100 36.49 5.33 10.58
N GLY A 101 36.78 4.61 9.48
CA GLY A 101 37.44 5.17 8.30
C GLY A 101 36.42 5.67 7.29
N GLU A 102 36.29 6.99 7.17
CA GLU A 102 35.62 7.76 6.09
C GLU A 102 34.98 6.91 4.98
N ALA A 103 33.68 6.62 5.07
CA ALA A 103 32.96 5.93 4.00
C ALA A 103 31.58 6.56 3.78
N GLY A 104 31.52 7.39 2.74
CA GLY A 104 30.30 7.95 2.16
C GLY A 104 30.55 8.65 0.82
N SER A 105 31.79 9.09 0.55
CA SER A 105 32.09 9.93 -0.64
C SER A 105 33.29 9.49 -1.49
N GLY A 106 33.90 8.31 -1.23
CA GLY A 106 35.21 7.96 -1.80
C GLY A 106 35.31 6.70 -2.67
N ARG A 107 34.27 5.88 -2.80
CA ARG A 107 34.35 4.62 -3.59
C ARG A 107 34.20 4.81 -5.12
N ASP A 108 34.19 6.05 -5.59
CA ASP A 108 34.09 6.39 -7.03
C ASP A 108 35.43 6.27 -7.80
N SER A 109 36.54 5.94 -7.13
CA SER A 109 37.80 5.66 -7.82
C SER A 109 37.88 4.19 -8.26
N TRP A 110 37.54 3.95 -9.54
CA TRP A 110 37.79 2.70 -10.25
C TRP A 110 39.30 2.49 -10.47
N GLU A 111 40.04 2.07 -9.43
CA GLU A 111 41.37 1.47 -9.60
C GLU A 111 41.30 -0.02 -9.27
N GLY A 112 41.42 -0.85 -10.32
CA GLY A 112 41.23 -2.29 -10.28
C GLY A 112 42.28 -3.03 -9.46
N HIS A 113 41.92 -3.37 -8.23
CA HIS A 113 42.68 -4.30 -7.39
C HIS A 113 42.02 -5.68 -7.42
N SER A 114 42.81 -6.72 -7.73
CA SER A 114 42.39 -8.12 -7.75
C SER A 114 42.30 -8.72 -6.34
N ILE A 115 41.19 -9.38 -6.02
CA ILE A 115 41.03 -10.20 -4.81
C ILE A 115 41.89 -11.48 -4.91
N SER A 116 42.51 -11.91 -3.80
CA SER A 116 43.33 -13.14 -3.77
C SER A 116 42.46 -14.42 -3.66
N ALA A 117 42.99 -15.58 -4.07
CA ALA A 117 42.30 -16.87 -3.89
C ALA A 117 42.02 -17.21 -2.41
N GLU A 118 42.84 -16.69 -1.51
CA GLU A 118 42.70 -16.86 -0.06
C GLU A 118 41.47 -16.09 0.47
N GLU A 119 41.26 -14.88 -0.03
CA GLU A 119 40.11 -14.03 0.31
C GLU A 119 38.80 -14.63 -0.20
N LEU A 120 38.82 -15.29 -1.36
CA LEU A 120 37.67 -16.04 -1.89
C LEU A 120 37.29 -17.23 -1.02
N GLN A 121 38.28 -18.01 -0.58
CA GLN A 121 38.04 -19.09 0.38
C GLN A 121 37.52 -18.55 1.70
N ARG A 122 37.94 -17.35 2.10
CA ARG A 122 37.49 -16.69 3.32
C ARG A 122 36.03 -16.25 3.23
N VAL A 123 35.60 -15.64 2.12
CA VAL A 123 34.19 -15.29 1.87
C VAL A 123 33.33 -16.55 1.81
N ALA A 124 33.80 -17.59 1.12
CA ALA A 124 33.07 -18.86 1.03
C ALA A 124 32.87 -19.49 2.42
N LYS A 125 33.82 -19.32 3.35
CA LYS A 125 33.68 -19.76 4.74
C LYS A 125 32.68 -18.94 5.55
N CYS A 126 32.31 -17.74 5.12
CA CYS A 126 31.34 -16.91 5.82
C CYS A 126 29.88 -17.39 5.69
N GLY A 127 29.61 -18.41 4.89
CA GLY A 127 28.28 -19.04 4.80
C GLY A 127 28.33 -20.55 4.99
N ASN A 128 27.19 -21.11 5.38
CA ASN A 128 26.99 -22.55 5.56
C ASN A 128 26.22 -23.14 4.37
N TRP A 129 26.94 -23.42 3.29
CA TRP A 129 26.36 -23.83 2.00
C TRP A 129 25.95 -25.31 1.92
N GLY A 130 26.12 -26.08 3.00
CA GLY A 130 25.77 -27.49 3.03
C GLY A 130 26.51 -28.32 1.96
N PRO A 131 25.82 -29.20 1.19
CA PRO A 131 26.46 -30.03 0.18
C PRO A 131 26.82 -29.26 -1.10
N SER A 132 26.27 -28.06 -1.31
CA SER A 132 26.50 -27.27 -2.52
C SER A 132 27.66 -26.29 -2.34
N GLN A 133 28.36 -26.04 -3.45
CA GLN A 133 29.36 -24.98 -3.56
C GLN A 133 28.72 -23.82 -4.30
N PRO A 134 28.71 -22.61 -3.73
CA PRO A 134 28.19 -21.48 -4.47
C PRO A 134 29.09 -21.11 -5.64
N SER A 135 28.44 -20.63 -6.71
CA SER A 135 29.06 -20.40 -8.00
C SER A 135 29.99 -19.21 -7.94
N GLU A 136 30.77 -19.06 -9.00
CA GLU A 136 31.62 -17.90 -9.10
C GLU A 136 30.81 -16.60 -9.18
N LEU A 137 29.65 -16.56 -9.81
CA LEU A 137 28.87 -15.32 -9.83
C LEU A 137 28.35 -14.95 -8.43
N PHE A 138 28.04 -15.96 -7.61
CA PHE A 138 27.58 -15.80 -6.23
C PHE A 138 28.72 -15.44 -5.26
N LEU A 139 29.92 -16.06 -5.41
CA LEU A 139 31.09 -15.89 -4.53
C LEU A 139 32.33 -15.21 -5.13
N LYS A 140 32.69 -15.53 -6.39
CA LYS A 140 34.08 -15.61 -6.90
C LYS A 140 34.42 -14.78 -8.16
N VAL A 141 35.68 -14.34 -8.21
CA VAL A 141 36.36 -13.74 -9.38
C VAL A 141 37.20 -14.80 -10.12
N HIS A 142 37.05 -14.91 -11.45
CA HIS A 142 37.96 -15.68 -12.34
C HIS A 142 38.95 -14.74 -13.05
N THR A 143 40.20 -15.20 -13.25
CA THR A 143 41.29 -14.44 -13.89
C THR A 143 41.50 -14.90 -15.33
N PHE A 144 41.37 -14.01 -16.32
CA PHE A 144 41.87 -14.25 -17.68
C PHE A 144 43.07 -13.35 -17.98
N HIS A 145 44.11 -13.95 -18.55
CA HIS A 145 45.29 -13.24 -19.04
C HIS A 145 45.09 -12.93 -20.53
N LEU A 146 45.02 -11.64 -20.88
CA LEU A 146 45.10 -11.20 -22.27
C LEU A 146 46.51 -10.73 -22.62
N SER A 147 46.89 -10.94 -23.89
CA SER A 147 48.23 -10.81 -24.49
C SER A 147 48.87 -9.41 -24.45
N ARG A 148 48.29 -8.43 -23.74
CA ARG A 148 48.79 -7.05 -23.61
C ARG A 148 48.85 -6.51 -22.17
N GLY A 149 48.81 -7.38 -21.15
CA GLY A 149 49.21 -7.02 -19.78
C GLY A 149 48.27 -6.07 -19.02
N GLN A 150 47.04 -5.85 -19.48
CA GLN A 150 45.99 -5.21 -18.68
C GLN A 150 44.99 -6.26 -18.19
N THR A 151 44.78 -6.31 -16.88
CA THR A 151 43.85 -7.19 -16.17
C THR A 151 42.65 -6.36 -15.72
N LEU A 152 41.42 -6.72 -16.11
CA LEU A 152 40.23 -6.02 -15.60
C LEU A 152 38.99 -6.93 -15.66
N ILE A 153 38.58 -7.52 -14.52
CA ILE A 153 37.26 -8.18 -14.33
C ILE A 153 36.83 -8.07 -12.84
N LYS A 154 35.54 -7.80 -12.58
CA LYS A 154 34.88 -7.63 -11.26
C LYS A 154 33.59 -8.49 -11.16
N ALA A 155 33.39 -9.28 -10.07
CA ALA A 155 32.09 -9.80 -9.59
C ALA A 155 32.16 -10.35 -8.14
N LYS A 156 31.21 -9.96 -7.25
CA LYS A 156 31.29 -10.12 -5.77
C LYS A 156 29.93 -10.10 -4.99
N ILE A 157 28.81 -10.60 -5.49
CA ILE A 157 27.47 -10.25 -4.91
C ILE A 157 27.35 -10.56 -3.40
N TYR A 158 27.62 -11.80 -2.94
CA TYR A 158 27.53 -12.12 -1.51
C TYR A 158 28.59 -11.39 -0.66
N HIS A 159 29.79 -11.19 -1.20
CA HIS A 159 30.85 -10.43 -0.54
C HIS A 159 30.41 -8.97 -0.30
N ASP A 160 29.82 -8.31 -1.30
CA ASP A 160 29.38 -6.93 -1.19
C ASP A 160 28.21 -6.80 -0.19
N ALA A 161 27.31 -7.80 -0.17
CA ALA A 161 26.23 -7.89 0.81
C ALA A 161 26.72 -8.11 2.26
N LEU A 162 27.89 -8.74 2.46
CA LEU A 162 28.53 -8.88 3.78
C LEU A 162 29.16 -7.56 4.28
N GLY A 163 29.54 -6.66 3.37
CA GLY A 163 30.23 -5.41 3.70
C GLY A 163 29.49 -4.52 4.73
N PRO A 164 28.16 -4.33 4.63
CA PRO A 164 27.35 -3.64 5.64
C PRO A 164 27.46 -4.23 7.05
N VAL A 165 27.53 -5.56 7.18
CA VAL A 165 27.56 -6.27 8.47
C VAL A 165 28.82 -5.95 9.27
N GLU A 166 29.92 -5.64 8.58
CA GLU A 166 31.15 -5.22 9.24
C GLU A 166 30.99 -3.88 9.98
N GLN A 167 30.19 -2.97 9.43
CA GLN A 167 29.96 -1.65 10.00
C GLN A 167 28.88 -1.68 11.08
N ASP A 168 27.81 -2.43 10.82
CA ASP A 168 26.72 -2.62 11.75
C ASP A 168 26.16 -4.04 11.60
N VAL A 169 26.34 -4.85 12.65
CA VAL A 169 25.84 -6.23 12.68
C VAL A 169 24.31 -6.26 12.54
N ALA A 170 23.60 -5.22 13.01
CA ALA A 170 22.15 -5.13 12.91
C ALA A 170 21.65 -4.94 11.47
N ALA A 171 22.52 -4.50 10.54
CA ALA A 171 22.14 -4.25 9.15
C ALA A 171 21.61 -5.50 8.43
N ALA A 172 21.99 -6.70 8.85
CA ALA A 172 21.53 -7.95 8.23
C ALA A 172 20.18 -8.46 8.75
N MET A 173 19.71 -7.99 9.90
CA MET A 173 18.50 -8.53 10.56
C MET A 173 18.50 -10.07 10.68
N VAL A 174 19.69 -10.67 10.80
CA VAL A 174 19.93 -12.10 11.00
C VAL A 174 21.31 -12.23 11.64
N SER A 175 21.52 -13.24 12.50
CA SER A 175 22.86 -13.55 13.00
C SER A 175 23.84 -13.75 11.83
N PRO A 176 25.03 -13.12 11.81
CA PRO A 176 25.95 -13.20 10.67
C PRO A 176 26.31 -14.63 10.22
N SER A 177 26.34 -15.58 11.15
CA SER A 177 26.59 -17.00 10.88
C SER A 177 25.45 -17.74 10.18
N LEU A 178 24.26 -17.15 10.17
CA LEU A 178 23.06 -17.65 9.48
C LEU A 178 22.73 -16.82 8.23
N MET A 179 23.51 -15.78 7.92
CA MET A 179 23.26 -14.94 6.74
C MET A 179 23.45 -15.72 5.43
N GLY A 180 24.51 -16.53 5.31
CA GLY A 180 24.72 -17.45 4.19
C GLY A 180 24.35 -18.88 4.59
N SER A 181 23.41 -19.50 3.89
CA SER A 181 22.85 -20.82 4.19
C SER A 181 22.58 -21.61 2.89
N CYS A 182 21.88 -22.73 2.99
CA CYS A 182 21.39 -23.49 1.85
C CYS A 182 19.98 -24.02 2.09
N GLY A 183 19.29 -24.41 1.02
CA GLY A 183 17.94 -24.95 1.12
C GLY A 183 17.37 -25.34 -0.23
N VAL A 184 16.07 -25.64 -0.23
CA VAL A 184 15.32 -25.97 -1.45
C VAL A 184 14.07 -25.11 -1.58
N VAL A 185 13.54 -25.00 -2.81
CA VAL A 185 12.30 -24.29 -3.12
C VAL A 185 11.34 -25.29 -3.77
N PRO A 186 10.45 -25.96 -3.02
CA PRO A 186 9.56 -26.97 -3.61
C PRO A 186 8.38 -26.38 -4.39
N LEU A 187 7.95 -25.15 -4.08
CA LEU A 187 6.81 -24.49 -4.71
C LEU A 187 7.07 -22.98 -4.84
N THR A 188 6.76 -22.45 -6.02
CA THR A 188 6.55 -21.03 -6.25
C THR A 188 5.09 -20.80 -6.66
N ILE A 189 4.46 -19.74 -6.16
CA ILE A 189 3.15 -19.28 -6.63
C ILE A 189 3.32 -17.90 -7.25
N ILE A 190 2.82 -17.72 -8.47
CA ILE A 190 2.67 -16.41 -9.13
C ILE A 190 1.18 -16.24 -9.45
N SER A 191 0.45 -15.58 -8.55
CA SER A 191 -1.01 -15.51 -8.61
C SER A 191 -1.58 -14.37 -7.75
N VAL A 192 -2.90 -14.33 -7.62
CA VAL A 192 -3.63 -13.41 -6.74
C VAL A 192 -3.51 -13.78 -5.26
N VAL A 193 -3.79 -12.82 -4.37
CA VAL A 193 -3.71 -12.98 -2.91
C VAL A 193 -4.44 -14.24 -2.37
N PRO A 194 -5.66 -14.59 -2.82
CA PRO A 194 -6.37 -15.79 -2.36
C PRO A 194 -5.58 -17.09 -2.54
N ASP A 195 -4.83 -17.24 -3.64
CA ASP A 195 -4.05 -18.44 -3.92
C ASP A 195 -2.88 -18.60 -2.95
N ILE A 196 -2.24 -17.49 -2.58
CA ILE A 196 -1.20 -17.48 -1.56
C ILE A 196 -1.83 -17.80 -0.20
N MET A 197 -2.98 -17.19 0.13
CA MET A 197 -3.69 -17.47 1.38
C MET A 197 -4.11 -18.93 1.50
N ARG A 198 -4.57 -19.57 0.41
CA ARG A 198 -4.92 -21.00 0.40
C ARG A 198 -3.73 -21.90 0.74
N HIS A 199 -2.58 -21.62 0.14
CA HIS A 199 -1.35 -22.36 0.45
C HIS A 199 -0.92 -22.13 1.92
N MET A 200 -0.98 -20.89 2.39
CA MET A 200 -0.73 -20.56 3.81
C MET A 200 -1.67 -21.32 4.73
N SER A 201 -2.96 -21.35 4.43
CA SER A 201 -3.98 -22.09 5.18
C SER A 201 -3.69 -23.59 5.23
N ASN A 202 -3.27 -24.18 4.11
CA ASN A 202 -2.85 -25.59 4.06
C ASN A 202 -1.66 -25.85 4.99
N MET A 203 -0.66 -24.96 5.00
CA MET A 203 0.49 -25.09 5.91
C MET A 203 0.11 -24.91 7.37
N ILE A 204 -0.73 -23.92 7.69
CA ILE A 204 -1.24 -23.68 9.05
C ILE A 204 -1.97 -24.93 9.57
N VAL A 205 -2.89 -25.48 8.80
CA VAL A 205 -3.68 -26.66 9.21
C VAL A 205 -2.81 -27.91 9.40
N ARG A 206 -1.67 -27.99 8.72
CA ARG A 206 -0.68 -29.08 8.85
C ARG A 206 0.30 -28.87 10.01
N ALA A 207 0.27 -27.73 10.70
CA ALA A 207 1.21 -27.44 11.79
C ALA A 207 1.05 -28.41 12.97
N GLU A 208 2.17 -28.86 13.51
CA GLU A 208 2.25 -29.83 14.61
C GLU A 208 2.59 -29.17 15.95
N LYS A 209 3.33 -28.06 15.94
CA LYS A 209 3.89 -27.43 17.14
C LYS A 209 3.71 -25.92 17.16
N GLU A 210 4.00 -25.25 16.04
CA GLU A 210 4.03 -23.80 16.00
C GLU A 210 3.82 -23.17 14.63
N VAL A 211 3.32 -21.94 14.65
CA VAL A 211 3.23 -21.05 13.49
C VAL A 211 3.70 -19.65 13.89
N TYR A 212 4.67 -19.09 13.16
CA TYR A 212 5.03 -17.68 13.23
C TYR A 212 4.59 -17.00 11.93
N LEU A 213 3.73 -16.00 12.00
CA LEU A 213 3.16 -15.30 10.85
C LEU A 213 3.49 -13.80 10.91
N ALA A 214 4.14 -13.31 9.87
CA ALA A 214 4.47 -11.90 9.68
C ALA A 214 3.77 -11.33 8.45
N THR A 215 3.16 -10.16 8.60
CA THR A 215 2.68 -9.34 7.49
C THR A 215 2.94 -7.87 7.78
N ASN A 216 3.14 -7.03 6.78
CA ASN A 216 3.20 -5.59 7.04
C ASN A 216 1.80 -5.09 7.42
N TYR A 217 0.80 -5.42 6.63
CA TYR A 217 -0.56 -4.99 6.88
C TYR A 217 -1.52 -6.18 7.03
N TRP A 218 -2.43 -6.06 7.99
CA TRP A 218 -3.52 -6.99 8.24
C TRP A 218 -4.84 -6.24 8.24
N GLN A 219 -5.78 -6.71 7.41
CA GLN A 219 -7.15 -6.22 7.33
C GLN A 219 -8.13 -7.38 7.47
N ASN A 220 -9.18 -7.20 8.27
CA ASN A 220 -10.34 -8.09 8.24
C ASN A 220 -10.95 -8.11 6.82
N SER A 221 -10.83 -9.23 6.13
CA SER A 221 -11.00 -9.35 4.68
C SER A 221 -11.25 -10.81 4.27
N VAL A 222 -11.54 -11.07 2.98
CA VAL A 222 -11.57 -12.45 2.45
C VAL A 222 -10.20 -13.11 2.64
N ALA A 223 -9.11 -12.37 2.39
CA ALA A 223 -7.75 -12.86 2.59
C ALA A 223 -7.47 -13.29 4.05
N SER A 224 -7.79 -12.46 5.04
CA SER A 224 -7.62 -12.83 6.45
C SER A 224 -8.54 -14.00 6.85
N THR A 225 -9.72 -14.10 6.24
CA THR A 225 -10.69 -15.16 6.54
C THR A 225 -10.16 -16.56 6.21
N TYR A 226 -9.38 -16.72 5.14
CA TYR A 226 -8.69 -17.99 4.85
C TYR A 226 -7.77 -18.40 6.00
N ILE A 227 -7.03 -17.43 6.56
CA ILE A 227 -6.10 -17.66 7.67
C ILE A 227 -6.87 -17.96 8.96
N THR A 228 -7.91 -17.19 9.29
CA THR A 228 -8.69 -17.41 10.52
C THR A 228 -9.49 -18.71 10.50
N ASN A 229 -9.99 -19.14 9.35
CA ASN A 229 -10.58 -20.48 9.17
C ASN A 229 -9.52 -21.58 9.37
N ALA A 230 -8.32 -21.39 8.85
CA ALA A 230 -7.22 -22.34 9.04
C ALA A 230 -6.79 -22.44 10.50
N MET A 231 -6.81 -21.34 11.26
CA MET A 231 -6.56 -21.35 12.71
C MET A 231 -7.62 -22.17 13.46
N LYS A 232 -8.90 -22.02 13.13
CA LYS A 232 -10.00 -22.80 13.73
C LYS A 232 -9.84 -24.29 13.43
N GLU A 233 -9.54 -24.62 12.19
CA GLU A 233 -9.30 -26.01 11.76
C GLU A 233 -8.05 -26.60 12.45
N LEU A 234 -6.94 -25.87 12.50
CA LEU A 234 -5.73 -26.27 13.21
C LEU A 234 -6.02 -26.56 14.68
N SER A 235 -6.75 -25.67 15.36
CA SER A 235 -7.15 -25.87 16.76
C SER A 235 -7.99 -27.13 16.92
N ALA A 236 -8.95 -27.39 16.03
CA ALA A 236 -9.76 -28.60 16.07
C ALA A 236 -8.91 -29.87 15.93
N ARG A 237 -7.99 -29.91 14.93
CA ARG A 237 -7.08 -31.04 14.71
C ARG A 237 -6.10 -31.25 15.85
N ALA A 238 -5.54 -30.17 16.40
CA ALA A 238 -4.67 -30.23 17.58
C ALA A 238 -5.42 -30.83 18.79
N GLY A 239 -6.68 -30.44 19.00
CA GLY A 239 -7.53 -31.03 20.02
C GLY A 239 -7.77 -32.53 19.85
N GLN A 240 -7.97 -32.99 18.60
CA GLN A 240 -8.08 -34.43 18.29
C GLN A 240 -6.77 -35.19 18.57
N ARG A 241 -5.61 -34.55 18.37
CA ARG A 241 -4.29 -35.10 18.71
C ARG A 241 -3.97 -35.03 20.21
N GLY A 242 -4.72 -34.24 20.99
CA GLY A 242 -4.40 -33.96 22.39
C GLY A 242 -3.20 -33.03 22.57
N GLU A 243 -2.95 -32.17 21.58
CA GLU A 243 -1.81 -31.26 21.52
C GLU A 243 -2.27 -29.79 21.60
N ARG A 244 -1.35 -28.89 21.96
CA ARG A 244 -1.53 -27.44 21.83
C ARG A 244 -0.49 -26.88 20.87
N ILE A 245 -0.88 -25.88 20.08
CA ILE A 245 -0.03 -25.21 19.09
C ILE A 245 0.29 -23.81 19.56
N VAL A 246 1.54 -23.37 19.43
CA VAL A 246 1.91 -21.98 19.72
C VAL A 246 1.86 -21.16 18.43
N MET A 247 1.05 -20.11 18.40
CA MET A 247 0.96 -19.22 17.24
C MET A 247 1.38 -17.79 17.58
N LYS A 248 2.29 -17.23 16.79
CA LYS A 248 2.76 -15.85 16.90
C LYS A 248 2.37 -15.08 15.64
N ILE A 249 1.76 -13.91 15.80
CA ILE A 249 1.43 -13.01 14.69
C ILE A 249 2.11 -11.67 14.92
N ILE A 250 2.82 -11.15 13.92
CA ILE A 250 3.36 -9.79 13.93
C ILE A 250 2.83 -9.00 12.73
N TYR A 251 2.36 -7.79 12.98
CA TYR A 251 1.96 -6.84 11.94
C TYR A 251 2.40 -5.41 12.22
N ASP A 252 2.28 -4.53 11.22
CA ASP A 252 2.46 -3.08 11.35
C ASP A 252 1.10 -2.38 11.24
N ARG A 253 0.65 -1.80 12.36
CA ARG A 253 -0.46 -0.83 12.36
C ARG A 253 -0.05 0.35 13.22
N GLY A 254 0.32 1.46 12.60
CA GLY A 254 0.75 2.66 13.31
C GLY A 254 -0.20 3.04 14.45
N SER A 255 0.36 3.11 15.66
CA SER A 255 -0.36 3.36 16.90
C SER A 255 0.41 4.38 17.75
N PRO A 256 -0.28 5.30 18.45
CA PRO A 256 0.38 6.25 19.36
C PRO A 256 1.30 5.57 20.40
N LYS A 257 0.95 4.33 20.80
CA LYS A 257 1.71 3.53 21.77
C LYS A 257 3.17 3.30 21.32
N GLN A 258 3.39 3.25 20.00
CA GLN A 258 4.69 2.91 19.40
C GLN A 258 5.71 4.04 19.42
N LEU A 259 5.31 5.24 19.88
CA LEU A 259 6.24 6.34 20.14
C LEU A 259 7.15 6.09 21.34
N LEU A 260 6.68 5.27 22.28
CA LEU A 260 7.44 4.85 23.46
C LEU A 260 7.94 3.41 23.31
N GLU A 261 7.12 2.54 22.73
CA GLU A 261 7.41 1.12 22.61
C GLU A 261 7.13 0.61 21.19
N PRO A 262 8.14 0.61 20.30
CA PRO A 262 7.97 0.20 18.91
C PRO A 262 7.35 -1.20 18.76
N HIS A 263 7.73 -2.14 19.63
CA HIS A 263 7.22 -3.51 19.67
C HIS A 263 6.28 -3.69 20.87
N TYR A 264 4.97 -3.61 20.66
CA TYR A 264 4.01 -3.86 21.74
C TYR A 264 3.14 -5.08 21.48
N ILE A 265 2.83 -5.81 22.56
CA ILE A 265 1.93 -6.97 22.51
C ILE A 265 0.49 -6.45 22.45
N VAL A 266 -0.23 -6.90 21.43
CA VAL A 266 -1.60 -6.51 21.16
C VAL A 266 -2.53 -7.23 22.14
N SER A 267 -3.35 -6.46 22.85
CA SER A 267 -4.33 -7.05 23.76
C SER A 267 -5.43 -7.78 23.01
N GLU A 268 -6.06 -8.77 23.65
CA GLU A 268 -7.21 -9.49 23.10
C GLU A 268 -8.29 -8.56 22.54
N LYS A 269 -8.71 -7.56 23.33
CA LYS A 269 -9.68 -6.56 22.88
C LYS A 269 -9.30 -5.88 21.55
N GLU A 270 -8.02 -5.69 21.29
CA GLU A 270 -7.53 -4.95 20.12
C GLU A 270 -7.47 -5.85 18.87
N TYR A 271 -7.01 -7.10 18.97
CA TYR A 271 -7.02 -8.02 17.82
C TYR A 271 -8.40 -8.61 17.51
N LEU A 272 -9.33 -8.59 18.48
CA LEU A 272 -10.73 -8.94 18.27
C LEU A 272 -11.55 -7.82 17.63
N GLY A 273 -11.01 -6.61 17.50
CA GLY A 273 -11.71 -5.48 16.89
C GLY A 273 -11.94 -5.70 15.38
N ASP A 274 -12.95 -5.02 14.84
CA ASP A 274 -13.45 -5.22 13.46
C ASP A 274 -12.38 -5.03 12.37
N ALA A 275 -11.34 -4.25 12.65
CA ALA A 275 -10.24 -4.01 11.72
C ALA A 275 -9.26 -5.18 11.58
N VAL A 276 -9.18 -6.07 12.57
CA VAL A 276 -8.22 -7.19 12.64
C VAL A 276 -8.93 -8.53 12.67
N ASN A 277 -9.92 -8.69 13.57
CA ASN A 277 -10.83 -9.84 13.64
C ASN A 277 -10.15 -11.22 13.65
N VAL A 278 -9.09 -11.37 14.46
CA VAL A 278 -8.47 -12.68 14.73
C VAL A 278 -9.42 -13.51 15.63
N PRO A 279 -9.51 -14.85 15.52
CA PRO A 279 -10.47 -15.65 16.27
C PRO A 279 -10.37 -15.48 17.79
N LYS A 280 -11.51 -15.60 18.47
CA LYS A 280 -11.55 -15.57 19.93
C LYS A 280 -10.89 -16.80 20.53
N PRO A 281 -10.30 -16.70 21.74
CA PRO A 281 -9.70 -17.85 22.42
C PRO A 281 -10.62 -19.08 22.52
N GLU A 282 -11.94 -18.88 22.66
CA GLU A 282 -12.91 -19.99 22.73
C GLU A 282 -13.13 -20.70 21.40
N GLU A 283 -12.87 -20.02 20.27
CA GLU A 283 -12.96 -20.60 18.92
C GLU A 283 -11.70 -21.38 18.55
N ILE A 284 -10.58 -21.09 19.21
CA ILE A 284 -9.27 -21.74 19.00
C ILE A 284 -8.67 -22.28 20.32
N PRO A 285 -9.39 -23.12 21.09
CA PRO A 285 -9.01 -23.50 22.46
C PRO A 285 -7.69 -24.25 22.57
N ASN A 286 -7.18 -24.82 21.47
CA ASN A 286 -5.93 -25.58 21.42
C ASN A 286 -4.77 -24.78 20.79
N ILE A 287 -4.92 -23.47 20.62
CA ILE A 287 -3.87 -22.57 20.15
C ILE A 287 -3.51 -21.55 21.24
N ASP A 288 -2.23 -21.49 21.58
CA ASP A 288 -1.63 -20.44 22.41
C ASP A 288 -1.19 -19.28 21.51
N LEU A 289 -2.08 -18.28 21.36
CA LEU A 289 -1.89 -17.14 20.46
C LEU A 289 -1.23 -15.96 21.17
N GLN A 290 -0.23 -15.35 20.51
CA GLN A 290 0.31 -14.04 20.89
C GLN A 290 0.43 -13.15 19.65
N VAL A 291 -0.03 -11.90 19.75
CA VAL A 291 -0.06 -10.93 18.65
C VAL A 291 0.80 -9.72 18.99
N MET A 292 1.63 -9.28 18.05
CA MET A 292 2.53 -8.13 18.18
C MET A 292 2.26 -7.10 17.10
N ASN A 293 2.32 -5.83 17.49
CA ASN A 293 2.32 -4.72 16.55
C ASN A 293 3.67 -4.01 16.61
N TYR A 294 4.36 -3.94 15.46
CA TYR A 294 5.67 -3.33 15.32
C TYR A 294 5.66 -2.18 14.30
N HIS A 295 6.04 -0.99 14.75
CA HIS A 295 6.24 0.19 13.91
C HIS A 295 7.36 1.08 14.49
N LYS A 296 8.16 1.73 13.64
CA LYS A 296 9.19 2.69 14.06
C LYS A 296 8.82 4.10 13.60
N PRO A 297 8.42 5.00 14.50
CA PRO A 297 7.89 6.31 14.13
C PRO A 297 8.85 7.13 13.24
N MET A 298 8.29 8.05 12.43
CA MET A 298 8.99 8.89 11.43
C MET A 298 9.52 8.11 10.21
N LEU A 299 8.61 7.46 9.45
CA LEU A 299 8.87 6.71 8.19
C LEU A 299 9.43 5.29 8.31
N GLY A 300 9.81 4.80 9.49
CA GLY A 300 10.29 3.42 9.64
C GLY A 300 9.14 2.40 9.77
N THR A 301 8.84 1.65 8.72
CA THR A 301 7.78 0.63 8.76
C THR A 301 8.34 -0.76 8.95
N TYR A 302 7.59 -1.64 9.63
CA TYR A 302 7.85 -3.08 9.59
C TYR A 302 7.26 -3.63 8.29
N HIS A 303 8.03 -3.58 7.22
CA HIS A 303 7.60 -4.03 5.91
C HIS A 303 8.08 -5.46 5.64
N CYS A 304 7.55 -6.47 6.34
CA CYS A 304 7.94 -7.86 6.13
C CYS A 304 6.73 -8.78 5.99
N LYS A 305 6.80 -9.78 5.10
CA LYS A 305 5.71 -10.74 4.86
C LYS A 305 6.29 -12.14 4.68
N TYR A 306 6.13 -12.98 5.69
CA TYR A 306 6.62 -14.37 5.69
C TYR A 306 5.86 -15.20 6.73
N MET A 307 5.96 -16.52 6.67
CA MET A 307 5.45 -17.40 7.72
C MET A 307 6.43 -18.57 7.91
N ILE A 308 6.55 -19.04 9.15
CA ILE A 308 7.38 -20.19 9.53
C ILE A 308 6.49 -21.18 10.25
N VAL A 309 6.55 -22.44 9.85
CA VAL A 309 5.75 -23.53 10.42
C VAL A 309 6.69 -24.60 10.95
N ASP A 310 6.55 -24.92 12.25
CA ASP A 310 7.31 -25.96 12.97
C ASP A 310 8.84 -25.86 12.86
N ARG A 311 9.36 -24.67 12.52
CA ARG A 311 10.76 -24.45 12.12
C ARG A 311 11.23 -25.45 11.05
N LYS A 312 10.32 -25.92 10.21
CA LYS A 312 10.58 -26.89 9.14
C LYS A 312 10.33 -26.31 7.76
N TYR A 313 9.31 -25.47 7.66
CA TYR A 313 8.93 -24.80 6.44
C TYR A 313 8.91 -23.30 6.67
N ALA A 314 9.34 -22.54 5.67
CA ALA A 314 9.10 -21.12 5.62
C ALA A 314 8.44 -20.75 4.29
N ILE A 315 7.71 -19.65 4.29
CA ILE A 315 7.23 -19.00 3.07
C ILE A 315 7.71 -17.54 3.07
N LEU A 316 7.95 -17.01 1.88
CA LEU A 316 8.28 -15.61 1.68
C LEU A 316 7.40 -15.08 0.54
N GLN A 317 6.57 -14.08 0.83
CA GLN A 317 5.56 -13.58 -0.10
C GLN A 317 5.63 -12.07 -0.29
N SER A 318 5.11 -11.58 -1.42
CA SER A 318 5.07 -10.15 -1.73
C SER A 318 3.82 -9.42 -1.19
N ASN A 319 2.75 -10.15 -0.85
CA ASN A 319 1.46 -9.59 -0.50
C ASN A 319 1.25 -9.38 1.01
N ASN A 320 0.41 -8.39 1.33
CA ASN A 320 -0.21 -8.22 2.64
C ASN A 320 -1.41 -9.16 2.82
N ILE A 321 -1.92 -9.25 4.04
CA ILE A 321 -3.17 -9.96 4.35
C ILE A 321 -4.31 -8.94 4.26
N GLN A 322 -4.82 -8.75 3.05
CA GLN A 322 -5.87 -7.79 2.69
C GLN A 322 -6.53 -8.17 1.36
N ASP A 323 -7.73 -7.66 1.10
CA ASP A 323 -8.39 -7.89 -0.19
C ASP A 323 -7.81 -6.99 -1.27
N ASN A 324 -7.26 -7.63 -2.30
CA ASN A 324 -6.62 -7.01 -3.44
C ASN A 324 -6.44 -8.06 -4.54
N ASP A 325 -6.78 -7.70 -5.77
CA ASP A 325 -6.67 -8.60 -6.94
C ASP A 325 -5.31 -8.46 -7.66
N ASN A 326 -4.28 -8.00 -6.94
CA ASN A 326 -2.95 -7.87 -7.50
C ASN A 326 -2.33 -9.22 -7.86
N MET A 327 -1.49 -9.22 -8.88
CA MET A 327 -0.57 -10.32 -9.16
C MET A 327 0.62 -10.26 -8.20
N GLU A 328 0.84 -11.33 -7.47
CA GLU A 328 1.79 -11.46 -6.36
C GLU A 328 2.68 -12.69 -6.56
N MET A 329 3.74 -12.82 -5.76
CA MET A 329 4.64 -13.97 -5.78
C MET A 329 4.90 -14.48 -4.36
N MET A 330 4.95 -15.80 -4.21
CA MET A 330 5.34 -16.49 -2.98
C MET A 330 6.26 -17.66 -3.30
N ILE A 331 7.27 -17.90 -2.46
CA ILE A 331 8.09 -19.11 -2.50
C ILE A 331 8.01 -19.85 -1.15
N GLN A 332 7.92 -21.18 -1.21
CA GLN A 332 8.14 -22.05 -0.06
C GLN A 332 9.64 -22.38 0.02
N LEU A 333 10.20 -22.34 1.23
CA LEU A 333 11.60 -22.61 1.54
C LEU A 333 11.71 -23.74 2.57
N GLU A 334 12.65 -24.66 2.35
CA GLU A 334 12.93 -25.78 3.25
C GLU A 334 14.42 -26.03 3.42
N GLY A 335 14.80 -26.71 4.51
CA GLY A 335 16.17 -27.01 4.86
C GLY A 335 16.83 -25.93 5.74
N PRO A 336 18.17 -25.89 5.84
CA PRO A 336 18.90 -25.01 6.76
C PRO A 336 18.56 -23.52 6.64
N ILE A 337 18.10 -23.03 5.49
CA ILE A 337 17.66 -21.64 5.30
C ILE A 337 16.51 -21.26 6.24
N VAL A 338 15.68 -22.21 6.66
CA VAL A 338 14.57 -21.96 7.60
C VAL A 338 15.10 -21.53 8.97
N ASP A 339 16.29 -21.98 9.38
CA ASP A 339 16.95 -21.48 10.61
C ASP A 339 17.32 -20.00 10.50
N SER A 340 17.70 -19.53 9.31
CA SER A 340 17.99 -18.11 9.06
C SER A 340 16.74 -17.24 9.14
N LEU A 341 15.61 -17.69 8.57
CA LEU A 341 14.32 -16.99 8.69
C LEU A 341 13.81 -17.01 10.13
N TYR A 342 13.98 -18.13 10.85
CA TYR A 342 13.61 -18.26 12.25
C TYR A 342 14.41 -17.30 13.14
N ASP A 343 15.72 -17.15 12.91
CA ASP A 343 16.56 -16.19 13.62
C ASP A 343 16.12 -14.73 13.35
N MET A 344 15.80 -14.40 12.10
CA MET A 344 15.26 -13.09 11.71
C MET A 344 13.89 -12.80 12.38
N ALA A 345 13.04 -13.83 12.49
CA ALA A 345 11.74 -13.73 13.16
C ALA A 345 11.89 -13.42 14.66
N LEU A 346 12.85 -14.05 15.32
CA LEU A 346 13.19 -13.74 16.71
C LEU A 346 13.72 -12.32 16.86
N ILE A 347 14.62 -11.88 15.97
CA ILE A 347 15.16 -10.51 15.99
C ILE A 347 14.05 -9.47 15.80
N SER A 348 13.13 -9.71 14.86
CA SER A 348 11.98 -8.83 14.61
C SER A 348 10.96 -8.85 15.75
N TRP A 349 10.83 -9.97 16.47
CA TRP A 349 9.94 -10.05 17.62
C TRP A 349 10.49 -9.30 18.83
N HIS A 350 11.81 -9.32 19.03
CA HIS A 350 12.56 -8.57 20.04
C HIS A 350 12.28 -8.90 21.52
N LYS A 351 11.02 -9.09 21.93
CA LYS A 351 10.56 -9.34 23.30
C LYS A 351 10.57 -10.82 23.69
N ALA A 352 10.49 -11.13 24.99
CA ALA A 352 10.27 -12.50 25.44
C ALA A 352 9.01 -13.10 24.78
N LEU A 353 9.10 -14.36 24.36
CA LEU A 353 8.00 -15.09 23.74
C LEU A 353 7.22 -15.82 24.84
N GLU A 354 5.92 -15.54 24.93
CA GLU A 354 5.05 -16.11 25.98
C GLU A 354 3.82 -16.80 25.36
N PRO A 355 3.72 -18.15 25.39
CA PRO A 355 4.80 -19.10 25.72
C PRO A 355 5.93 -19.05 24.65
N PRO A 356 7.11 -19.62 24.95
CA PRO A 356 8.17 -19.79 23.96
C PRO A 356 7.73 -20.68 22.78
N LEU A 357 8.37 -20.49 21.63
CA LEU A 357 8.17 -21.35 20.45
C LEU A 357 8.69 -22.77 20.74
N PRO A 358 7.84 -23.82 20.72
CA PRO A 358 8.21 -25.19 21.06
C PRO A 358 9.36 -25.81 20.25
N SER A 359 9.62 -25.32 19.03
CA SER A 359 10.66 -25.84 18.13
C SER A 359 12.01 -25.12 18.30
N HIS A 360 12.18 -24.33 19.37
CA HIS A 360 13.42 -23.62 19.69
C HIS A 360 14.67 -24.52 19.72
N ASN A 361 14.52 -25.80 20.06
CA ASN A 361 15.61 -26.79 20.14
C ASN A 361 15.65 -27.79 18.96
N SER A 362 14.84 -27.58 17.92
CA SER A 362 14.70 -28.49 16.77
C SER A 362 15.08 -27.78 15.45
N PRO A 363 16.37 -27.44 15.24
CA PRO A 363 16.80 -26.67 14.07
C PRO A 363 16.53 -27.40 12.74
N ALA A 364 16.12 -26.62 11.73
CA ALA A 364 15.76 -27.13 10.41
C ALA A 364 16.90 -27.90 9.74
N ALA A 365 18.15 -27.49 10.01
CA ALA A 365 19.35 -28.15 9.50
C ALA A 365 19.49 -29.64 9.92
N GLN A 366 18.73 -30.10 10.92
CA GLN A 366 18.74 -31.49 11.40
C GLN A 366 17.55 -32.32 10.89
N SER A 367 16.53 -31.68 10.31
CA SER A 367 15.22 -32.28 10.04
C SER A 367 15.04 -32.78 8.59
N GLY A 368 16.03 -32.58 7.72
CA GLY A 368 15.97 -32.92 6.30
C GLY A 368 15.00 -32.04 5.49
N VAL A 369 14.80 -32.36 4.20
CA VAL A 369 13.79 -31.70 3.34
C VAL A 369 12.46 -32.43 3.44
N GLY A 370 11.39 -31.71 3.74
CA GLY A 370 10.07 -32.27 4.04
C GLY A 370 9.26 -32.61 2.80
N SER A 371 9.05 -31.65 1.90
CA SER A 371 8.14 -31.83 0.75
C SER A 371 8.70 -32.78 -0.30
N PHE A 372 10.00 -32.69 -0.58
CA PHE A 372 10.66 -33.59 -1.53
C PHE A 372 10.71 -35.04 -1.04
N GLY A 373 10.51 -35.33 0.25
CA GLY A 373 10.41 -36.69 0.77
C GLY A 373 9.09 -37.41 0.43
N LYS A 374 8.06 -36.69 -0.03
CA LYS A 374 6.74 -37.26 -0.31
C LYS A 374 6.71 -37.93 -1.69
N THR A 375 6.14 -39.14 -1.76
CA THR A 375 5.96 -39.87 -3.04
C THR A 375 5.12 -39.08 -4.03
N SER A 376 4.05 -38.42 -3.56
CA SER A 376 3.17 -37.60 -4.38
C SER A 376 3.90 -36.47 -5.10
N HIS A 377 4.90 -35.85 -4.46
CA HIS A 377 5.71 -34.79 -5.06
C HIS A 377 6.46 -35.31 -6.30
N HIS A 378 7.04 -36.50 -6.21
CA HIS A 378 7.76 -37.11 -7.33
C HIS A 378 6.82 -37.53 -8.48
N GLU A 379 5.64 -38.06 -8.14
CA GLU A 379 4.69 -38.57 -9.12
C GLU A 379 4.09 -37.47 -10.01
N MET A 380 3.97 -36.24 -9.50
CA MET A 380 3.53 -35.08 -10.29
C MET A 380 4.35 -34.89 -11.58
N PHE A 381 5.63 -35.22 -11.56
CA PHE A 381 6.55 -35.03 -12.69
C PHE A 381 6.64 -36.25 -13.63
N ARG A 382 6.09 -37.42 -13.24
CA ARG A 382 6.22 -38.68 -14.00
C ARG A 382 5.13 -38.94 -15.03
N ARG A 383 3.98 -38.25 -14.95
CA ARG A 383 2.77 -38.52 -15.78
C ARG A 383 2.91 -38.28 -17.29
N GLY A 384 4.09 -37.97 -17.81
CA GLY A 384 4.34 -37.69 -19.23
C GLY A 384 4.62 -38.90 -20.14
N ASN A 385 4.79 -40.14 -19.64
CA ASN A 385 5.34 -41.24 -20.45
C ASN A 385 4.53 -42.55 -20.55
N THR A 386 3.26 -42.58 -20.14
CA THR A 386 2.41 -43.79 -20.28
C THR A 386 1.04 -43.48 -20.87
N GLN A 387 1.04 -43.12 -22.15
CA GLN A 387 -0.05 -43.46 -23.06
C GLN A 387 0.52 -44.30 -24.22
N SER A 388 0.81 -45.57 -23.92
CA SER A 388 0.74 -46.62 -24.93
C SER A 388 0.51 -47.97 -24.23
N ASN A 389 -0.68 -48.53 -24.46
CA ASN A 389 -1.08 -49.92 -24.19
C ASN A 389 -1.36 -50.31 -22.74
N ALA A 390 -2.48 -49.83 -22.19
CA ALA A 390 -3.25 -50.61 -21.22
C ALA A 390 -4.25 -51.51 -21.96
N ASN A 391 -3.73 -52.57 -22.57
CA ASN A 391 -4.48 -53.77 -22.98
C ASN A 391 -3.50 -54.95 -22.92
N ASN A 392 -3.34 -55.52 -21.73
CA ASN A 392 -3.30 -56.98 -21.51
C ASN A 392 -3.08 -57.29 -20.03
N GLU A 393 -3.89 -58.24 -19.57
CA GLU A 393 -3.87 -58.85 -18.25
C GLU A 393 -2.56 -59.60 -17.95
N ALA A 394 -2.27 -59.71 -16.65
CA ALA A 394 -1.55 -60.78 -15.96
C ALA A 394 -0.39 -61.50 -16.67
N GLN A 395 0.85 -61.30 -16.18
CA GLN A 395 1.69 -62.40 -15.69
C GLN A 395 2.95 -61.90 -14.95
N VAL A 396 3.32 -62.70 -13.96
CA VAL A 396 4.50 -62.63 -13.09
C VAL A 396 5.82 -62.58 -13.89
N GLY A 397 6.77 -61.74 -13.48
CA GLY A 397 8.13 -61.72 -14.01
C GLY A 397 9.07 -60.79 -13.27
N ASN A 398 10.03 -61.38 -12.56
CA ASN A 398 11.04 -60.79 -11.68
C ASN A 398 12.13 -59.99 -12.44
N THR A 399 12.80 -59.07 -11.71
CA THR A 399 14.18 -58.49 -11.86
C THR A 399 14.33 -57.02 -12.27
N GLY A 400 15.10 -56.28 -11.43
CA GLY A 400 15.76 -55.00 -11.78
C GLY A 400 15.83 -53.99 -10.64
N GLN A 401 16.83 -54.14 -9.75
CA GLN A 401 17.15 -53.25 -8.63
C GLN A 401 17.44 -51.81 -9.05
N LEU A 402 16.93 -50.85 -8.27
CA LEU A 402 17.55 -49.53 -8.08
C LEU A 402 17.79 -49.38 -6.57
N GLU A 403 19.07 -49.33 -6.22
CA GLU A 403 19.57 -49.34 -4.85
C GLU A 403 19.10 -48.11 -4.07
N THR A 404 18.43 -48.37 -2.96
CA THR A 404 18.12 -47.43 -1.90
C THR A 404 19.39 -47.10 -1.12
N ALA A 405 19.74 -45.82 -1.02
CA ALA A 405 20.69 -45.37 -0.02
C ALA A 405 20.05 -45.50 1.37
N ASP A 406 20.79 -46.19 2.23
CA ASP A 406 20.45 -46.70 3.56
C ASP A 406 20.21 -45.57 4.58
N THR A 407 18.96 -45.34 4.98
CA THR A 407 18.63 -44.64 6.22
C THR A 407 18.19 -45.68 7.26
N GLY A 408 19.09 -45.98 8.19
CA GLY A 408 18.87 -46.89 9.30
C GLY A 408 17.57 -46.56 10.06
N GLY A 409 16.76 -47.60 10.26
CA GLY A 409 15.39 -47.49 10.75
C GLY A 409 15.25 -46.93 12.15
N ILE A 410 14.28 -46.02 12.28
CA ILE A 410 13.54 -45.77 13.52
C ILE A 410 12.15 -46.40 13.31
N PRO A 411 11.55 -47.11 14.29
CA PRO A 411 10.32 -47.86 14.06
C PRO A 411 9.18 -46.89 13.74
N SER A 412 8.52 -47.07 12.59
CA SER A 412 7.29 -46.32 12.29
C SER A 412 6.24 -46.73 13.33
N GLN A 413 5.83 -45.78 14.17
CA GLN A 413 4.64 -45.97 14.98
C GLN A 413 3.40 -45.86 14.07
N ASN A 414 2.40 -46.65 14.43
CA ASN A 414 1.17 -46.98 13.71
C ASN A 414 0.52 -45.86 12.87
N PRO A 415 -0.18 -46.21 11.77
CA PRO A 415 -0.94 -45.25 10.97
C PRO A 415 -1.97 -44.49 11.81
N ILE A 416 -2.10 -43.20 11.49
CA ILE A 416 -2.93 -42.22 12.18
C ILE A 416 -4.43 -42.57 12.00
N PRO A 417 -5.23 -42.67 13.08
CA PRO A 417 -6.69 -42.70 12.94
C PRO A 417 -7.17 -41.35 12.39
N GLY A 418 -7.48 -41.27 11.10
CA GLY A 418 -7.93 -40.03 10.45
C GLY A 418 -7.56 -39.91 8.96
N GLU A 419 -6.59 -40.69 8.47
CA GLU A 419 -6.18 -40.68 7.05
C GLU A 419 -7.30 -41.08 6.07
N ASN A 420 -8.38 -41.70 6.56
CA ASN A 420 -9.56 -42.07 5.76
C ASN A 420 -10.84 -41.27 6.10
N ALA A 421 -10.78 -40.25 6.96
CA ALA A 421 -11.98 -39.49 7.37
C ALA A 421 -12.32 -38.31 6.43
N GLY A 422 -11.35 -37.80 5.66
CA GLY A 422 -11.52 -36.63 4.80
C GLY A 422 -12.48 -36.78 3.62
N LEU A 423 -13.01 -37.98 3.37
CA LEU A 423 -14.03 -38.24 2.35
C LEU A 423 -15.44 -38.53 2.93
N LEU A 424 -15.59 -38.63 4.25
CA LEU A 424 -16.85 -39.03 4.89
C LEU A 424 -17.42 -37.99 5.88
N GLU A 425 -16.71 -36.87 6.11
CA GLU A 425 -17.13 -35.85 7.08
C GLU A 425 -17.96 -34.71 6.45
N SER A 426 -17.95 -34.58 5.11
CA SER A 426 -18.80 -33.64 4.37
C SER A 426 -20.30 -33.93 4.51
N GLU A 427 -20.69 -35.18 4.83
CA GLU A 427 -22.08 -35.56 5.06
C GLU A 427 -22.57 -35.30 6.50
N ARG A 428 -21.65 -35.14 7.48
CA ARG A 428 -22.02 -34.90 8.89
C ARG A 428 -22.19 -33.43 9.22
N LEU A 429 -21.38 -32.55 8.62
CA LEU A 429 -21.46 -31.09 8.87
C LEU A 429 -22.65 -30.41 8.15
N ALA A 430 -23.26 -31.08 7.17
CA ALA A 430 -24.49 -30.60 6.51
C ALA A 430 -25.73 -30.59 7.42
N ASN A 431 -25.70 -31.28 8.57
CA ASN A 431 -26.84 -31.38 9.49
C ASN A 431 -26.74 -30.46 10.73
N LEU A 432 -25.75 -29.57 10.78
CA LEU A 432 -25.57 -28.58 11.85
C LEU A 432 -25.43 -27.16 11.28
N SER A 433 -26.38 -26.75 10.43
CA SER A 433 -26.57 -25.34 10.07
C SER A 433 -27.99 -25.10 9.55
N SER A 434 -28.94 -25.05 10.47
CA SER A 434 -30.20 -24.33 10.27
C SER A 434 -30.37 -23.46 11.50
N ASP A 435 -30.12 -22.16 11.37
CA ASP A 435 -30.71 -21.05 12.17
C ASP A 435 -29.85 -19.77 12.24
N ALA A 436 -28.82 -19.60 11.40
CA ALA A 436 -28.21 -18.28 11.17
C ALA A 436 -28.63 -17.71 9.80
N PRO A 437 -29.04 -16.42 9.69
CA PRO A 437 -29.41 -15.83 8.42
C PRO A 437 -28.21 -15.77 7.47
N TYR A 438 -28.29 -16.60 6.42
CA TYR A 438 -27.36 -16.74 5.31
C TYR A 438 -27.14 -15.41 4.57
N ARG A 439 -25.89 -14.92 4.50
CA ARG A 439 -25.41 -13.97 3.50
C ARG A 439 -24.39 -14.71 2.60
N PRO A 440 -24.64 -14.89 1.29
CA PRO A 440 -23.67 -15.52 0.38
C PRO A 440 -22.40 -14.66 0.24
N SER A 441 -21.24 -15.30 0.09
CA SER A 441 -19.96 -14.61 -0.08
C SER A 441 -19.78 -14.00 -1.48
N PRO A 442 -18.98 -12.92 -1.62
CA PRO A 442 -18.64 -12.34 -2.91
C PRO A 442 -17.99 -13.31 -3.92
N ALA A 443 -17.24 -14.31 -3.43
CA ALA A 443 -16.56 -15.31 -4.27
C ALA A 443 -17.54 -16.29 -4.95
N ARG A 444 -18.57 -16.75 -4.22
CA ARG A 444 -19.66 -17.56 -4.80
C ARG A 444 -20.47 -16.73 -5.81
N ASN A 445 -20.61 -15.43 -5.52
CA ASN A 445 -21.21 -14.47 -6.44
C ASN A 445 -20.32 -14.16 -7.65
N ALA A 446 -19.02 -14.44 -7.72
CA ALA A 446 -18.20 -14.09 -8.90
C ALA A 446 -18.53 -15.00 -10.10
N ILE A 447 -18.63 -16.31 -9.89
CA ILE A 447 -19.05 -17.27 -10.93
C ILE A 447 -20.53 -17.06 -11.27
N GLU A 448 -21.41 -16.89 -10.28
CA GLU A 448 -22.84 -16.65 -10.53
C GLU A 448 -23.11 -15.28 -11.17
N ARG A 449 -22.36 -14.21 -10.81
CA ARG A 449 -22.44 -12.91 -11.49
C ARG A 449 -21.86 -12.98 -12.89
N ALA A 450 -20.74 -13.67 -13.12
CA ALA A 450 -20.18 -13.89 -14.45
C ALA A 450 -21.17 -14.61 -15.37
N ILE A 451 -21.79 -15.69 -14.88
CA ILE A 451 -22.84 -16.44 -15.63
C ILE A 451 -24.05 -15.54 -15.95
N ASN A 452 -24.39 -14.61 -15.06
CA ASN A 452 -25.53 -13.70 -15.22
C ASN A 452 -25.15 -12.34 -15.85
N ALA A 453 -23.90 -12.15 -16.25
CA ALA A 453 -23.41 -10.88 -16.77
C ALA A 453 -23.87 -10.69 -18.23
N PRO A 454 -24.44 -9.52 -18.60
CA PRO A 454 -25.13 -9.32 -19.88
C PRO A 454 -24.22 -9.32 -21.13
N HIS A 455 -22.91 -9.55 -20.97
CA HIS A 455 -21.91 -9.49 -22.03
C HIS A 455 -21.33 -10.86 -22.45
N LEU A 456 -21.79 -11.96 -21.84
CA LEU A 456 -21.47 -13.31 -22.32
C LEU A 456 -22.48 -13.73 -23.41
N PRO A 457 -22.06 -13.94 -24.68
CA PRO A 457 -22.96 -14.52 -25.67
C PRO A 457 -23.31 -15.96 -25.25
N PRO A 458 -24.56 -16.41 -25.48
CA PRO A 458 -24.92 -17.81 -25.29
C PRO A 458 -23.99 -18.72 -26.09
N LEU A 459 -23.66 -19.88 -25.52
CA LEU A 459 -22.93 -20.99 -26.14
C LEU A 459 -23.65 -21.52 -27.39
N GLU A 460 -23.67 -20.77 -28.49
CA GLU A 460 -24.06 -21.25 -29.82
C GLU A 460 -23.54 -20.29 -30.91
N LYS A 461 -22.48 -20.75 -31.61
CA LYS A 461 -21.91 -20.25 -32.88
C LYS A 461 -21.18 -18.89 -32.86
N VAL A 462 -19.89 -18.93 -32.56
CA VAL A 462 -18.94 -17.93 -33.09
C VAL A 462 -18.35 -18.50 -34.38
N ASP A 463 -18.89 -18.03 -35.51
CA ASP A 463 -18.30 -18.24 -36.83
C ASP A 463 -16.99 -17.45 -36.92
N ALA A 464 -15.96 -18.13 -37.42
CA ALA A 464 -14.66 -17.57 -37.74
C ALA A 464 -14.76 -16.54 -38.87
N GLN A 465 -14.77 -15.25 -38.54
CA GLN A 465 -14.48 -14.09 -39.39
C GLN A 465 -14.30 -12.90 -38.42
N GLY A 466 -13.09 -12.48 -38.03
CA GLY A 466 -11.98 -12.11 -38.89
C GLY A 466 -11.96 -10.60 -39.11
N ASN A 467 -11.71 -9.82 -38.06
CA ASN A 467 -11.18 -8.46 -38.15
C ASN A 467 -10.33 -8.20 -36.90
N SER A 468 -9.08 -8.66 -36.95
CA SER A 468 -8.07 -8.46 -35.92
C SER A 468 -7.58 -7.02 -35.95
N SER A 469 -7.81 -6.31 -34.86
CA SER A 469 -7.19 -5.02 -34.57
C SER A 469 -5.70 -5.22 -34.28
N GLY A 470 -4.86 -4.90 -35.26
CA GLY A 470 -3.62 -4.16 -35.01
C GLY A 470 -2.41 -4.88 -34.43
N LEU A 471 -2.03 -6.07 -34.89
CA LEU A 471 -0.65 -6.56 -35.05
C LEU A 471 -0.68 -7.64 -36.15
N ASN A 472 0.30 -7.73 -37.07
CA ASN A 472 0.30 -8.81 -38.07
C ASN A 472 0.45 -10.17 -37.37
N ASN A 473 -0.15 -11.27 -37.86
CA ASN A 473 -0.22 -12.61 -37.21
C ASN A 473 1.06 -13.16 -36.55
N GLY A 474 2.26 -12.70 -36.95
CA GLY A 474 3.53 -13.04 -36.28
C GLY A 474 3.88 -12.16 -35.07
N GLN A 475 3.47 -10.89 -35.04
CA GLN A 475 3.70 -9.95 -33.95
C GLN A 475 2.69 -10.11 -32.79
N GLU A 476 1.46 -10.59 -33.06
CA GLU A 476 0.47 -10.89 -32.01
C GLU A 476 0.98 -11.94 -30.99
N LYS A 477 1.81 -12.90 -31.43
CA LYS A 477 2.33 -13.98 -30.58
C LYS A 477 3.61 -13.63 -29.81
N PHE A 478 4.37 -12.64 -30.26
CA PHE A 478 5.73 -12.35 -29.75
C PHE A 478 5.96 -10.88 -29.38
N GLY A 479 4.93 -10.02 -29.45
CA GLY A 479 5.02 -8.62 -28.99
C GLY A 479 5.97 -7.73 -29.80
N ARG A 480 6.11 -6.47 -29.35
CA ARG A 480 7.04 -5.48 -29.95
C ARG A 480 8.51 -5.75 -29.59
N ASP A 481 8.77 -6.40 -28.45
CA ASP A 481 10.11 -6.65 -27.94
C ASP A 481 10.49 -8.13 -28.08
N VAL A 482 11.17 -8.43 -29.20
CA VAL A 482 11.60 -9.80 -29.54
C VAL A 482 12.64 -10.34 -28.55
N VAL A 483 13.49 -9.47 -27.99
CA VAL A 483 14.54 -9.88 -27.03
C VAL A 483 13.89 -10.29 -25.71
N THR A 484 12.94 -9.50 -25.22
CA THR A 484 12.16 -9.84 -24.01
C THR A 484 11.41 -11.15 -24.19
N ASN A 485 10.78 -11.37 -25.34
CA ASN A 485 10.04 -12.62 -25.60
C ASN A 485 10.96 -13.83 -25.76
N ALA A 486 12.14 -13.66 -26.37
CA ALA A 486 13.13 -14.72 -26.44
C ALA A 486 13.65 -15.10 -25.04
N TYR A 487 13.90 -14.11 -24.18
CA TYR A 487 14.27 -14.32 -22.78
C TYR A 487 13.18 -15.09 -22.01
N LEU A 488 11.94 -14.61 -22.05
CA LEU A 488 10.81 -15.25 -21.36
C LEU A 488 10.54 -16.68 -21.83
N ARG A 489 10.66 -16.95 -23.14
CA ARG A 489 10.45 -18.30 -23.71
C ARG A 489 11.65 -19.22 -23.53
N ALA A 490 12.82 -18.71 -23.13
CA ALA A 490 13.96 -19.53 -22.74
C ALA A 490 13.81 -20.10 -21.32
N GLY A 491 12.82 -19.64 -20.55
CA GLY A 491 12.44 -20.25 -19.29
C GLY A 491 12.07 -21.73 -19.45
N SER A 492 12.26 -22.51 -18.40
CA SER A 492 11.98 -23.95 -18.39
C SER A 492 10.74 -24.23 -17.53
N SER A 493 9.85 -25.11 -17.98
CA SER A 493 8.75 -25.60 -17.15
C SER A 493 9.12 -26.94 -16.54
N SER A 494 8.94 -27.08 -15.23
CA SER A 494 9.04 -28.35 -14.51
C SER A 494 7.80 -29.21 -14.70
N LEU A 495 6.62 -28.59 -14.84
CA LEU A 495 5.36 -29.30 -15.02
C LEU A 495 5.22 -29.85 -16.45
N PRO A 496 4.84 -31.13 -16.62
CA PRO A 496 4.47 -31.68 -17.91
C PRO A 496 3.36 -30.85 -18.59
N SER A 497 3.50 -30.57 -19.88
CA SER A 497 2.49 -29.82 -20.65
C SER A 497 1.10 -30.45 -20.55
N SER A 498 0.99 -31.77 -20.40
CA SER A 498 -0.29 -32.47 -20.22
C SER A 498 -1.06 -32.02 -18.97
N ILE A 499 -0.37 -31.70 -17.86
CA ILE A 499 -1.00 -31.19 -16.63
C ILE A 499 -1.54 -29.78 -16.83
N ILE A 500 -0.89 -28.99 -17.70
CA ILE A 500 -1.26 -27.60 -17.99
C ILE A 500 -2.42 -27.55 -19.02
N SER A 501 -2.33 -28.38 -20.07
CA SER A 501 -3.23 -28.34 -21.22
C SER A 501 -4.52 -29.14 -21.03
N GLU A 502 -4.46 -30.27 -20.31
CA GLU A 502 -5.60 -31.15 -20.12
C GLU A 502 -6.14 -31.06 -18.69
N PRO A 503 -7.45 -30.84 -18.48
CA PRO A 503 -8.02 -30.87 -17.15
C PRO A 503 -7.78 -32.25 -16.51
N PRO A 504 -7.47 -32.33 -15.20
CA PRO A 504 -7.24 -33.61 -14.52
C PRO A 504 -8.42 -34.57 -14.75
N GLN A 505 -8.18 -35.75 -15.33
CA GLN A 505 -9.23 -36.76 -15.50
C GLN A 505 -9.61 -37.33 -14.11
N GLY A 506 -10.76 -36.90 -13.57
CA GLY A 506 -11.24 -37.28 -12.24
C GLY A 506 -12.51 -36.53 -11.81
N LYS A 507 -13.05 -36.84 -10.63
CA LYS A 507 -14.16 -36.06 -10.04
C LYS A 507 -13.65 -34.64 -9.75
N PRO A 508 -14.36 -33.58 -10.20
CA PRO A 508 -13.95 -32.20 -9.92
C PRO A 508 -13.69 -31.97 -8.43
N LEU A 509 -12.50 -31.48 -8.10
CA LEU A 509 -12.21 -30.96 -6.76
C LEU A 509 -12.92 -29.61 -6.59
N ALA A 510 -13.62 -29.43 -5.47
CA ALA A 510 -14.24 -28.15 -5.14
C ALA A 510 -13.17 -27.08 -4.90
N GLU A 511 -13.42 -25.84 -5.28
CA GLU A 511 -12.49 -24.75 -4.98
C GLU A 511 -12.44 -24.50 -3.46
N HIS A 512 -11.25 -24.25 -2.91
CA HIS A 512 -11.13 -23.82 -1.51
C HIS A 512 -11.63 -22.38 -1.40
N LEU A 513 -12.83 -22.21 -0.83
CA LEU A 513 -13.46 -20.90 -0.58
C LEU A 513 -13.53 -20.61 0.92
N THR A 514 -13.63 -19.35 1.31
CA THR A 514 -13.79 -18.97 2.73
C THR A 514 -15.10 -19.48 3.36
N THR A 515 -16.13 -19.72 2.54
CA THR A 515 -17.42 -20.27 2.97
C THR A 515 -17.50 -21.79 2.88
N ASP A 516 -16.56 -22.41 2.18
CA ASP A 516 -16.48 -23.86 1.99
C ASP A 516 -15.00 -24.25 1.96
N PRO A 517 -14.32 -24.25 3.12
CA PRO A 517 -12.89 -24.42 3.19
C PRO A 517 -12.48 -25.88 2.93
N HIS A 518 -11.46 -26.07 2.08
CA HIS A 518 -10.92 -27.38 1.72
C HIS A 518 -9.41 -27.39 1.91
N TYR A 519 -8.89 -28.24 2.80
CA TYR A 519 -7.45 -28.29 3.09
C TYR A 519 -6.81 -29.52 2.47
N ASP A 520 -5.90 -29.30 1.54
CA ASP A 520 -5.13 -30.35 0.89
C ASP A 520 -4.08 -30.93 1.84
N ILE A 521 -3.62 -32.16 1.61
CA ILE A 521 -2.62 -32.84 2.45
C ILE A 521 -1.18 -32.66 1.96
N ASP A 522 -1.00 -32.28 0.69
CA ASP A 522 0.30 -32.02 0.06
C ASP A 522 0.20 -31.03 -1.12
N ILE A 523 1.36 -30.62 -1.63
CA ILE A 523 1.49 -29.69 -2.77
C ILE A 523 0.81 -30.25 -4.03
N ALA A 524 0.77 -31.57 -4.22
CA ALA A 524 0.18 -32.17 -5.41
C ALA A 524 -1.33 -32.00 -5.47
N GLY A 525 -2.02 -32.16 -4.33
CA GLY A 525 -3.44 -31.82 -4.21
C GLY A 525 -3.71 -30.35 -4.50
N GLU A 526 -2.88 -29.46 -3.96
CA GLU A 526 -3.00 -28.02 -4.14
C GLU A 526 -2.85 -27.60 -5.61
N VAL A 527 -1.79 -28.07 -6.29
CA VAL A 527 -1.55 -27.85 -7.72
C VAL A 527 -2.73 -28.36 -8.55
N THR A 528 -3.23 -29.56 -8.24
CA THR A 528 -4.36 -30.14 -8.97
C THR A 528 -5.62 -29.28 -8.82
N ARG A 529 -5.95 -28.86 -7.60
CA ARG A 529 -7.15 -28.07 -7.30
C ARG A 529 -7.11 -26.70 -7.99
N VAL A 530 -5.99 -25.99 -7.91
CA VAL A 530 -5.85 -24.66 -8.52
C VAL A 530 -5.76 -24.76 -10.04
N GLN A 531 -5.05 -25.74 -10.59
CA GLN A 531 -5.01 -25.91 -12.05
C GLN A 531 -6.40 -26.24 -12.62
N GLN A 532 -7.25 -26.92 -11.86
CA GLN A 532 -8.64 -27.19 -12.23
C GLN A 532 -9.51 -25.91 -12.18
N SER A 533 -9.27 -24.97 -11.26
CA SER A 533 -10.05 -23.72 -11.17
C SER A 533 -9.82 -22.76 -12.34
N VAL A 534 -8.65 -22.84 -12.97
CA VAL A 534 -8.27 -22.01 -14.14
C VAL A 534 -8.39 -22.78 -15.48
N SER A 535 -8.91 -24.01 -15.44
CA SER A 535 -9.16 -24.85 -16.60
C SER A 535 -10.59 -24.68 -17.13
N PRO A 536 -10.84 -24.97 -18.42
CA PRO A 536 -12.18 -24.93 -18.98
C PRO A 536 -13.08 -25.98 -18.30
N ASN A 537 -14.37 -25.65 -18.14
CA ASN A 537 -15.38 -26.53 -17.54
C ASN A 537 -16.73 -26.37 -18.27
N ASP A 538 -17.78 -27.05 -17.80
CA ASP A 538 -19.12 -27.05 -18.41
C ASP A 538 -19.78 -25.65 -18.50
N LYS A 539 -19.26 -24.66 -17.77
CA LYS A 539 -19.81 -23.30 -17.67
C LYS A 539 -18.89 -22.21 -18.21
N LEU A 540 -17.57 -22.39 -18.11
CA LEU A 540 -16.59 -21.37 -18.44
C LEU A 540 -15.54 -21.91 -19.41
N THR A 541 -15.22 -21.13 -20.43
CA THR A 541 -13.99 -21.27 -21.22
C THR A 541 -12.77 -21.06 -20.32
N ARG A 542 -11.59 -21.45 -20.81
CA ARG A 542 -10.33 -21.26 -20.08
C ARG A 542 -10.04 -19.78 -19.80
N LEU A 543 -10.32 -18.91 -20.76
CA LEU A 543 -10.13 -17.47 -20.60
C LEU A 543 -11.06 -16.91 -19.53
N GLU A 544 -12.34 -17.25 -19.58
CA GLU A 544 -13.31 -16.81 -18.56
C GLU A 544 -12.95 -17.33 -17.18
N ALA A 545 -12.56 -18.61 -17.04
CA ALA A 545 -12.07 -19.18 -15.79
C ALA A 545 -10.85 -18.41 -15.25
N THR A 546 -9.88 -18.10 -16.12
CA THR A 546 -8.70 -17.30 -15.78
C THR A 546 -9.09 -15.88 -15.35
N THR A 547 -9.96 -15.20 -16.07
CA THR A 547 -10.40 -13.83 -15.75
C THR A 547 -11.17 -13.79 -14.43
N VAL A 548 -12.07 -14.74 -14.18
CA VAL A 548 -12.77 -14.86 -12.89
C VAL A 548 -11.78 -15.10 -11.75
N HIS A 549 -10.80 -15.98 -11.96
CA HIS A 549 -9.76 -16.27 -10.96
C HIS A 549 -8.91 -15.04 -10.64
N LEU A 550 -8.58 -14.23 -11.64
CA LEU A 550 -7.81 -12.99 -11.47
C LEU A 550 -8.60 -11.85 -10.83
N ASN A 551 -9.94 -11.93 -10.77
CA ASN A 551 -10.84 -10.89 -10.29
C ASN A 551 -11.64 -11.35 -9.05
N HIS A 552 -10.99 -12.09 -8.15
CA HIS A 552 -11.65 -12.83 -7.08
C HIS A 552 -12.36 -11.96 -6.02
N THR A 553 -11.82 -10.77 -5.71
CA THR A 553 -12.29 -9.96 -4.57
C THR A 553 -13.01 -8.68 -5.01
N LYS A 554 -12.30 -7.72 -5.58
CA LYS A 554 -12.76 -6.35 -5.80
C LYS A 554 -13.24 -6.10 -7.23
N ASN A 555 -12.74 -6.86 -8.20
CA ASN A 555 -12.85 -6.54 -9.62
C ASN A 555 -13.68 -7.54 -10.42
N ALA A 556 -14.70 -8.17 -9.81
CA ALA A 556 -15.50 -9.21 -10.44
C ALA A 556 -16.02 -8.84 -11.85
N ASP A 557 -16.28 -7.56 -12.10
CA ASP A 557 -16.81 -7.04 -13.39
C ASP A 557 -15.73 -6.51 -14.35
N PHE A 558 -14.45 -6.83 -14.14
CA PHE A 558 -13.36 -6.36 -15.01
C PHE A 558 -13.07 -7.37 -16.15
N PRO A 559 -13.51 -7.11 -17.39
CA PRO A 559 -13.49 -8.11 -18.45
C PRO A 559 -12.08 -8.34 -19.03
N SER A 560 -11.89 -9.49 -19.66
CA SER A 560 -10.71 -9.75 -20.51
C SER A 560 -10.70 -8.84 -21.73
N SER A 561 -9.52 -8.43 -22.19
CA SER A 561 -9.34 -7.73 -23.47
C SER A 561 -8.61 -8.55 -24.54
N ILE A 562 -8.27 -9.81 -24.25
CA ILE A 562 -7.75 -10.77 -25.24
C ILE A 562 -8.88 -11.64 -25.82
N PRO A 563 -8.77 -12.11 -27.07
CA PRO A 563 -9.76 -13.01 -27.67
C PRO A 563 -9.65 -14.45 -27.17
N GLU A 564 -8.42 -14.96 -26.96
CA GLU A 564 -8.15 -16.29 -26.43
C GLU A 564 -6.77 -16.36 -25.76
N ILE A 565 -6.54 -17.40 -24.95
CA ILE A 565 -5.21 -17.71 -24.42
C ILE A 565 -4.45 -18.57 -25.44
N PRO A 566 -3.28 -18.14 -25.95
CA PRO A 566 -2.49 -18.93 -26.87
C PRO A 566 -2.07 -20.26 -26.25
N SER A 567 -2.08 -21.33 -27.05
CA SER A 567 -1.59 -22.65 -26.61
C SER A 567 -0.13 -22.58 -26.15
N GLY A 568 0.15 -23.15 -24.98
CA GLY A 568 1.45 -23.11 -24.30
C GLY A 568 1.69 -21.87 -23.45
N ASP A 569 0.78 -20.90 -23.46
CA ASP A 569 0.76 -19.70 -22.59
C ASP A 569 -0.39 -19.78 -21.56
N GLU A 570 -0.89 -20.99 -21.23
CA GLU A 570 -1.99 -21.17 -20.28
C GLU A 570 -1.62 -20.67 -18.88
N PHE A 571 -2.54 -19.96 -18.23
CA PHE A 571 -2.33 -19.45 -16.88
C PHE A 571 -2.07 -20.63 -15.90
N THR A 572 -0.87 -20.64 -15.32
CA THR A 572 -0.36 -21.73 -14.47
C THR A 572 0.20 -21.12 -13.18
N PRO A 573 -0.68 -20.80 -12.21
CA PRO A 573 -0.31 -19.98 -11.04
C PRO A 573 0.59 -20.72 -10.04
N TYR A 574 0.46 -22.05 -9.94
CA TYR A 574 1.26 -22.88 -9.04
C TYR A 574 2.39 -23.53 -9.84
N ILE A 575 3.63 -23.25 -9.45
CA ILE A 575 4.85 -23.69 -10.13
C ILE A 575 5.61 -24.61 -9.16
N PRO A 576 5.26 -25.90 -9.09
CA PRO A 576 6.01 -26.87 -8.29
C PRO A 576 7.37 -27.12 -8.95
N HIS A 577 8.44 -27.14 -8.16
CA HIS A 577 9.78 -27.44 -8.66
C HIS A 577 10.09 -28.92 -8.54
N ALA A 578 10.79 -29.46 -9.54
CA ALA A 578 11.26 -30.84 -9.49
C ALA A 578 12.22 -31.02 -8.31
N VAL A 579 12.38 -32.25 -7.84
CA VAL A 579 13.31 -32.55 -6.74
C VAL A 579 14.72 -32.17 -7.19
N HIS A 580 15.35 -31.29 -6.44
CA HIS A 580 16.69 -30.79 -6.70
C HIS A 580 17.52 -30.75 -5.40
N GLU A 581 18.84 -30.75 -5.53
CA GLU A 581 19.75 -30.64 -4.39
C GLU A 581 19.62 -29.28 -3.69
N PRO A 582 19.91 -29.20 -2.37
CA PRO A 582 19.98 -27.93 -1.68
C PRO A 582 21.03 -27.01 -2.30
N PHE A 583 20.63 -25.78 -2.63
CA PHE A 583 21.51 -24.79 -3.23
C PHE A 583 21.78 -23.61 -2.28
N PRO A 584 22.81 -22.79 -2.56
CA PRO A 584 23.15 -21.63 -1.76
C PRO A 584 22.05 -20.58 -1.72
N ILE A 585 21.75 -20.08 -0.51
CA ILE A 585 20.78 -19.02 -0.26
C ILE A 585 21.35 -18.07 0.78
N ALA A 586 21.29 -16.77 0.54
CA ALA A 586 21.69 -15.74 1.50
C ALA A 586 20.50 -14.85 1.87
N MET A 587 20.35 -14.54 3.16
CA MET A 587 19.43 -13.51 3.64
C MET A 587 20.01 -12.13 3.33
N VAL A 588 19.30 -11.33 2.54
CA VAL A 588 19.73 -9.98 2.12
C VAL A 588 18.67 -8.97 2.53
N ASN A 589 18.56 -8.80 3.85
CA ASN A 589 17.54 -7.98 4.49
C ASN A 589 17.99 -6.53 4.69
N ARG A 590 17.07 -5.75 5.26
CA ARG A 590 17.28 -4.37 5.68
C ARG A 590 16.56 -4.09 7.00
N PRO A 591 17.15 -3.37 7.97
CA PRO A 591 16.46 -2.89 9.17
C PRO A 591 15.61 -1.64 8.90
N PRO A 592 14.62 -1.32 9.75
CA PRO A 592 13.83 -0.11 9.60
C PRO A 592 14.61 1.13 10.05
N TYR A 593 14.56 2.18 9.24
CA TYR A 593 15.27 3.43 9.42
C TYR A 593 14.31 4.63 9.43
N GLY A 594 14.07 5.16 10.64
CA GLY A 594 13.12 6.24 10.87
C GLY A 594 13.69 7.66 10.71
N THR A 595 14.83 7.86 10.04
CA THR A 595 15.30 9.22 9.72
C THR A 595 15.01 9.52 8.24
N PRO A 596 14.43 10.69 7.90
CA PRO A 596 13.97 11.00 6.54
C PRO A 596 15.08 11.45 5.58
N ASN A 597 16.36 11.28 5.92
CA ASN A 597 17.47 11.93 5.21
C ASN A 597 18.06 11.12 4.04
N ASN A 598 17.37 10.06 3.59
CA ASN A 598 17.81 9.12 2.55
C ASN A 598 19.29 8.68 2.65
N SER A 599 19.86 8.65 3.86
CA SER A 599 21.29 8.35 4.06
C SER A 599 21.57 6.87 4.30
N ASP A 600 20.54 6.09 4.64
CA ASP A 600 20.66 4.67 4.95
C ASP A 600 20.59 3.81 3.68
N VAL A 601 21.67 3.80 2.89
CA VAL A 601 21.72 3.01 1.64
C VAL A 601 22.61 1.79 1.73
N TYR A 602 23.48 1.72 2.72
CA TYR A 602 24.50 0.68 2.83
C TYR A 602 24.00 -0.48 3.68
N THR A 603 23.13 -1.30 3.09
CA THR A 603 22.50 -2.46 3.71
C THR A 603 22.69 -3.71 2.85
N PRO A 604 22.64 -4.93 3.43
CA PRO A 604 22.80 -6.17 2.66
C PRO A 604 21.80 -6.32 1.52
N GLN A 605 20.54 -5.92 1.73
CA GLN A 605 19.55 -5.78 0.65
C GLN A 605 20.14 -4.95 -0.48
N ASN A 606 20.35 -3.66 -0.26
CA ASN A 606 20.70 -2.72 -1.31
C ASN A 606 21.98 -3.17 -2.04
N GLU A 607 23.01 -3.62 -1.32
CA GLU A 607 24.23 -4.10 -1.95
C GLU A 607 24.02 -5.36 -2.80
N ALA A 608 23.13 -6.28 -2.41
CA ALA A 608 22.83 -7.46 -3.24
C ALA A 608 22.17 -7.05 -4.58
N TRP A 609 21.17 -6.16 -4.56
CA TRP A 609 20.52 -5.64 -5.77
C TRP A 609 21.49 -4.86 -6.66
N LEU A 610 22.29 -3.96 -6.06
CA LEU A 610 23.29 -3.17 -6.80
C LEU A 610 24.39 -4.05 -7.37
N ALA A 611 24.92 -5.00 -6.59
CA ALA A 611 25.95 -5.92 -7.04
C ALA A 611 25.44 -6.85 -8.16
N GLY A 612 24.18 -7.28 -8.11
CA GLY A 612 23.53 -8.02 -9.19
C GLY A 612 23.66 -7.27 -10.53
N LEU A 613 23.24 -6.00 -10.55
CA LEU A 613 23.38 -5.15 -11.74
C LEU A 613 24.83 -4.84 -12.11
N ARG A 614 25.73 -4.61 -11.14
CA ARG A 614 27.16 -4.32 -11.39
C ARG A 614 27.87 -5.48 -12.07
N TYR A 615 27.47 -6.72 -11.76
CA TYR A 615 28.24 -7.92 -12.10
C TYR A 615 27.56 -8.86 -13.09
N ALA A 616 26.29 -8.61 -13.43
CA ALA A 616 25.62 -9.29 -14.53
C ALA A 616 26.45 -9.24 -15.82
N LYS A 617 26.46 -10.36 -16.54
CA LYS A 617 27.23 -10.54 -17.78
C LYS A 617 26.35 -10.59 -19.02
N LYS A 618 25.12 -11.06 -18.86
CA LYS A 618 24.17 -11.32 -19.94
C LYS A 618 22.91 -10.48 -19.75
N ASN A 619 22.21 -10.68 -18.64
CA ASN A 619 20.93 -10.01 -18.42
C ASN A 619 20.56 -9.87 -16.95
N VAL A 620 19.67 -8.91 -16.70
CA VAL A 620 19.00 -8.71 -15.41
C VAL A 620 17.52 -8.49 -15.67
N TYR A 621 16.67 -9.33 -15.08
CA TYR A 621 15.24 -9.09 -14.99
C TYR A 621 14.92 -8.42 -13.65
N ILE A 622 14.04 -7.42 -13.66
CA ILE A 622 13.55 -6.68 -12.50
C ILE A 622 12.03 -6.56 -12.62
N GLN A 623 11.30 -6.99 -11.60
CA GLN A 623 9.87 -6.74 -11.47
C GLN A 623 9.58 -6.14 -10.11
N SER A 624 8.82 -5.04 -10.12
CA SER A 624 8.46 -4.27 -8.93
C SER A 624 7.23 -3.41 -9.23
N PRO A 625 6.33 -3.14 -8.26
CA PRO A 625 5.26 -2.16 -8.46
C PRO A 625 5.80 -0.74 -8.71
N THR A 626 6.93 -0.39 -8.10
CA THR A 626 7.59 0.92 -8.17
C THR A 626 9.09 0.76 -8.43
N LEU A 627 9.67 1.69 -9.19
CA LEU A 627 11.10 1.76 -9.45
C LEU A 627 11.53 3.23 -9.53
N ASN A 628 12.04 3.77 -8.42
CA ASN A 628 12.50 5.17 -8.37
C ASN A 628 13.66 5.44 -7.39
N ALA A 629 14.16 4.43 -6.69
CA ALA A 629 15.30 4.61 -5.81
C ALA A 629 16.58 4.96 -6.61
N GLU A 630 17.15 6.14 -6.36
CA GLU A 630 18.31 6.65 -7.12
C GLU A 630 19.49 5.65 -7.26
N PRO A 631 19.90 4.88 -6.23
CA PRO A 631 21.04 3.97 -6.35
C PRO A 631 20.85 2.89 -7.42
N ILE A 632 19.68 2.26 -7.50
CA ILE A 632 19.42 1.20 -8.48
C ILE A 632 19.30 1.75 -9.89
N LEU A 633 18.73 2.95 -10.08
CA LEU A 633 18.64 3.60 -11.39
C LEU A 633 20.02 3.84 -12.01
N LYS A 634 21.00 4.26 -11.20
CA LYS A 634 22.39 4.44 -11.65
C LYS A 634 23.01 3.13 -12.13
N GLU A 635 22.76 2.02 -11.42
CA GLU A 635 23.32 0.73 -11.81
C GLU A 635 22.60 0.10 -13.01
N ILE A 636 21.31 0.38 -13.21
CA ILE A 636 20.59 0.05 -14.46
C ILE A 636 21.27 0.73 -15.65
N LEU A 637 21.52 2.05 -15.55
CA LEU A 637 22.22 2.79 -16.60
C LEU A 637 23.60 2.18 -16.89
N ASN A 638 24.36 1.88 -15.83
CA ASN A 638 25.69 1.26 -15.96
C ASN A 638 25.62 -0.14 -16.61
N ALA A 639 24.60 -0.94 -16.30
CA ALA A 639 24.44 -2.28 -16.87
C ALA A 639 24.14 -2.21 -18.37
N CYS A 640 23.19 -1.38 -18.77
CA CYS A 640 22.84 -1.16 -20.18
C CYS A 640 24.04 -0.64 -21.00
N GLU A 641 24.81 0.33 -20.48
CA GLU A 641 26.02 0.84 -21.15
C GLU A 641 27.15 -0.19 -21.29
N ARG A 642 27.12 -1.26 -20.47
CA ARG A 642 28.04 -2.41 -20.61
C ARG A 642 27.55 -3.46 -21.59
N GLY A 643 26.33 -3.31 -22.14
CA GLY A 643 25.72 -4.27 -23.05
C GLY A 643 24.99 -5.42 -22.36
N VAL A 644 24.56 -5.23 -21.11
CA VAL A 644 23.73 -6.19 -20.35
C VAL A 644 22.27 -5.84 -20.57
N ASP A 645 21.46 -6.80 -21.02
CA ASP A 645 20.02 -6.59 -21.21
C ASP A 645 19.31 -6.47 -19.86
N VAL A 646 18.68 -5.31 -19.60
CA VAL A 646 17.90 -5.06 -18.38
C VAL A 646 16.41 -5.03 -18.72
N PHE A 647 15.69 -6.05 -18.25
CA PHE A 647 14.24 -6.17 -18.38
C PHE A 647 13.56 -5.60 -17.14
N ALA A 648 12.86 -4.46 -17.26
CA ALA A 648 12.16 -3.81 -16.14
C ALA A 648 10.65 -3.88 -16.35
N PHE A 649 9.95 -4.66 -15.51
CA PHE A 649 8.49 -4.85 -15.56
C PHE A 649 7.86 -4.12 -14.37
N ILE A 650 7.26 -2.96 -14.64
CA ILE A 650 6.85 -1.98 -13.62
C ILE A 650 5.36 -1.65 -13.76
N CYS A 651 4.68 -1.22 -12.69
CA CYS A 651 3.28 -0.78 -12.81
C CYS A 651 3.18 0.68 -13.27
N ILE A 652 2.15 1.01 -14.05
CA ILE A 652 1.85 2.40 -14.42
C ILE A 652 0.87 3.01 -13.40
N GLY A 653 1.11 4.25 -12.99
CA GLY A 653 0.28 4.96 -12.01
C GLY A 653 0.30 4.43 -10.58
N TYR A 654 1.26 3.58 -10.21
CA TYR A 654 1.30 2.95 -8.88
C TYR A 654 1.98 3.87 -7.88
N ASN A 655 1.26 4.22 -6.82
CA ASN A 655 1.73 5.05 -5.72
C ASN A 655 2.08 6.51 -6.09
N ASP A 656 1.76 6.96 -7.31
CA ASP A 656 2.22 8.25 -7.87
C ASP A 656 2.18 9.44 -6.92
N THR A 657 1.08 9.62 -6.19
CA THR A 657 0.97 10.77 -5.29
C THR A 657 1.97 10.69 -4.14
N GLY A 658 2.26 9.50 -3.62
CA GLY A 658 3.36 9.32 -2.66
C GLY A 658 4.71 9.60 -3.31
N GLU A 659 4.93 9.13 -4.54
CA GLU A 659 6.22 9.27 -5.23
C GLU A 659 6.54 10.69 -5.69
N LEU A 660 5.53 11.55 -5.79
CA LEU A 660 5.69 12.97 -6.08
C LEU A 660 6.10 13.80 -4.85
N LEU A 661 6.12 13.22 -3.65
CA LEU A 661 6.64 13.91 -2.46
C LEU A 661 8.14 14.23 -2.60
N PRO A 662 8.63 15.31 -1.98
CA PRO A 662 10.06 15.58 -1.92
C PRO A 662 10.84 14.35 -1.42
N MET A 663 11.98 14.08 -2.07
CA MET A 663 12.88 12.94 -1.77
C MET A 663 12.35 11.54 -2.10
N GLN A 664 11.19 11.39 -2.75
CA GLN A 664 10.63 10.08 -3.12
C GLN A 664 11.02 9.59 -4.53
N GLY A 665 11.78 10.35 -5.30
CA GLY A 665 12.38 9.88 -6.57
C GLY A 665 11.49 10.02 -7.82
N GLY A 666 10.18 10.23 -7.69
CA GLY A 666 9.27 10.45 -8.81
C GLY A 666 8.52 9.19 -9.28
N THR A 667 7.57 9.36 -10.21
CA THR A 667 6.69 8.26 -10.66
C THR A 667 7.38 7.33 -11.67
N ASN A 668 6.82 6.15 -11.88
CA ASN A 668 7.39 5.15 -12.79
C ASN A 668 7.46 5.63 -14.25
N GLU A 669 6.52 6.49 -14.69
CA GLU A 669 6.52 7.12 -16.01
C GLU A 669 7.67 8.10 -16.17
N MET A 670 7.92 8.92 -15.13
CA MET A 670 9.05 9.84 -15.12
C MET A 670 10.37 9.07 -15.20
N ILE A 671 10.51 8.01 -14.40
CA ILE A 671 11.72 7.19 -14.39
C ILE A 671 11.94 6.48 -15.72
N SER A 672 10.89 5.89 -16.31
CA SER A 672 10.97 5.29 -17.64
C SER A 672 11.51 6.30 -18.66
N TYR A 673 10.89 7.48 -18.73
CA TYR A 673 11.32 8.55 -19.61
C TYR A 673 12.78 8.96 -19.36
N GLU A 674 13.14 9.23 -18.10
CA GLU A 674 14.50 9.67 -17.75
C GLU A 674 15.57 8.63 -18.09
N LEU A 675 15.32 7.33 -17.88
CA LEU A 675 16.26 6.27 -18.29
C LEU A 675 16.48 6.27 -19.81
N HIS A 676 15.41 6.42 -20.60
CA HIS A 676 15.51 6.45 -22.07
C HIS A 676 16.28 7.69 -22.56
N GLN A 677 16.09 8.85 -21.91
CA GLN A 677 16.82 10.07 -22.25
C GLN A 677 18.31 10.05 -21.82
N SER A 678 18.66 9.22 -20.84
CA SER A 678 19.99 9.22 -20.22
C SER A 678 20.97 8.25 -20.89
N LEU A 679 20.47 7.21 -21.56
CA LEU A 679 21.29 6.18 -22.20
C LEU A 679 21.86 6.62 -23.55
N SER A 680 23.05 6.14 -23.87
CA SER A 680 23.60 6.21 -25.22
C SER A 680 22.74 5.37 -26.20
N PRO A 681 22.78 5.64 -27.51
CA PRO A 681 22.09 4.79 -28.49
C PRO A 681 22.53 3.31 -28.48
N GLY A 682 23.72 3.02 -27.92
CA GLY A 682 24.17 1.66 -27.67
C GLY A 682 23.52 1.06 -26.44
N GLY A 683 23.55 1.78 -25.31
CA GLY A 683 22.93 1.34 -24.06
C GLY A 683 21.41 1.20 -24.15
N LEU A 684 20.73 2.07 -24.89
CA LEU A 684 19.27 2.04 -25.05
C LEU A 684 18.77 0.72 -25.67
N LYS A 685 19.58 0.06 -26.51
CA LYS A 685 19.24 -1.25 -27.10
C LYS A 685 19.11 -2.37 -26.07
N HIS A 686 19.69 -2.16 -24.90
CA HIS A 686 19.73 -3.11 -23.79
C HIS A 686 18.75 -2.73 -22.67
N LEU A 687 17.99 -1.64 -22.82
CA LEU A 687 16.93 -1.27 -21.88
C LEU A 687 15.57 -1.78 -22.37
N HIS A 688 15.00 -2.73 -21.62
CA HIS A 688 13.73 -3.38 -21.93
C HIS A 688 12.68 -3.01 -20.87
N TYR A 689 12.22 -1.76 -20.90
CA TYR A 689 11.21 -1.25 -19.97
C TYR A 689 9.77 -1.56 -20.41
N HIS A 690 8.96 -2.08 -19.50
CA HIS A 690 7.59 -2.51 -19.76
C HIS A 690 6.65 -2.10 -18.62
N PHE A 691 5.45 -1.64 -18.95
CA PHE A 691 4.37 -1.51 -17.99
C PHE A 691 3.53 -2.78 -17.87
N TYR A 692 3.16 -3.15 -16.65
CA TYR A 692 2.46 -4.39 -16.32
C TYR A 692 1.14 -4.55 -17.10
N VAL A 693 1.00 -5.72 -17.74
CA VAL A 693 -0.22 -6.15 -18.44
C VAL A 693 -0.67 -7.50 -17.88
N GLY A 694 -1.91 -7.57 -17.40
CA GLY A 694 -2.51 -8.79 -16.85
C GLY A 694 -2.55 -9.95 -17.86
N ALA A 695 -2.68 -11.20 -17.38
CA ALA A 695 -2.68 -12.40 -18.22
C ALA A 695 -3.81 -12.44 -19.27
N ASP A 696 -4.91 -11.74 -18.99
CA ASP A 696 -6.13 -11.62 -19.79
C ASP A 696 -6.27 -10.23 -20.45
N GLN A 697 -5.21 -9.42 -20.44
CA GLN A 697 -5.23 -8.03 -20.92
C GLN A 697 -4.29 -7.79 -22.12
N THR A 698 -4.62 -6.79 -22.95
CA THR A 698 -3.81 -6.31 -24.08
C THR A 698 -3.17 -4.94 -23.83
N ARG A 699 -3.47 -4.30 -22.70
CA ARG A 699 -3.00 -2.96 -22.36
C ARG A 699 -2.56 -2.87 -20.90
N PRO A 700 -1.62 -1.97 -20.56
CA PRO A 700 -1.26 -1.73 -19.17
C PRO A 700 -2.45 -1.35 -18.32
N ILE A 701 -2.51 -1.91 -17.11
CA ILE A 701 -3.59 -1.62 -16.17
C ILE A 701 -3.15 -0.44 -15.30
N LEU A 702 -3.84 0.69 -15.39
CA LEU A 702 -3.56 1.86 -14.57
C LEU A 702 -3.88 1.55 -13.10
N ALA A 703 -2.86 1.60 -12.22
CA ALA A 703 -3.05 1.28 -10.81
C ALA A 703 -4.01 2.27 -10.11
N LYS A 704 -4.05 3.54 -10.53
CA LYS A 704 -5.01 4.55 -10.05
C LYS A 704 -6.47 4.15 -10.31
N ALA A 705 -6.75 3.34 -11.32
CA ALA A 705 -8.09 2.81 -11.59
C ALA A 705 -8.54 1.75 -10.56
N LYS A 706 -7.67 1.39 -9.60
CA LYS A 706 -7.91 0.42 -8.52
C LYS A 706 -8.39 -0.95 -9.00
N LYS A 707 -8.06 -1.31 -10.25
CA LYS A 707 -8.35 -2.64 -10.82
C LYS A 707 -7.32 -3.65 -10.32
N ARG A 708 -6.32 -3.97 -11.14
CA ARG A 708 -5.23 -4.90 -10.79
C ARG A 708 -3.89 -4.24 -11.01
N SER A 709 -2.93 -4.51 -10.12
CA SER A 709 -1.52 -4.19 -10.31
C SER A 709 -0.68 -5.45 -10.20
N CYS A 710 0.59 -5.36 -10.55
CA CYS A 710 1.57 -6.36 -10.14
C CYS A 710 2.37 -5.85 -8.95
N HIS A 711 2.50 -6.69 -7.95
CA HIS A 711 3.14 -6.36 -6.70
C HIS A 711 4.22 -7.40 -6.33
N ILE A 712 4.70 -8.17 -7.32
CA ILE A 712 5.91 -8.98 -7.25
C ILE A 712 7.14 -8.09 -7.02
N LYS A 713 8.12 -8.55 -6.22
CA LYS A 713 9.44 -7.93 -6.08
C LYS A 713 10.52 -8.98 -6.32
N LEU A 714 11.12 -8.91 -7.50
CA LEU A 714 11.98 -9.97 -8.01
C LEU A 714 13.11 -9.38 -8.87
N MET A 715 14.32 -9.90 -8.69
CA MET A 715 15.42 -9.75 -9.64
C MET A 715 15.97 -11.12 -10.04
N ILE A 716 16.24 -11.32 -11.34
CA ILE A 716 16.94 -12.50 -11.86
C ILE A 716 18.17 -12.04 -12.62
N ILE A 717 19.35 -12.56 -12.25
CA ILE A 717 20.64 -12.17 -12.80
C ILE A 717 21.23 -13.37 -13.55
N ASP A 718 21.53 -13.16 -14.83
CA ASP A 718 22.14 -14.15 -15.73
C ASP A 718 21.42 -15.52 -15.73
N GLU A 719 20.11 -15.54 -15.49
CA GLU A 719 19.26 -16.74 -15.37
C GLU A 719 19.72 -17.74 -14.29
N GLU A 720 20.61 -17.33 -13.37
CA GLU A 720 21.27 -18.22 -12.39
C GLU A 720 21.06 -17.77 -10.94
N ILE A 721 21.01 -16.46 -10.69
CA ILE A 721 20.83 -15.90 -9.35
C ILE A 721 19.49 -15.19 -9.28
N GLY A 722 18.70 -15.51 -8.27
CA GLY A 722 17.41 -14.88 -8.01
C GLY A 722 17.44 -14.11 -6.69
N ILE A 723 16.91 -12.89 -6.67
CA ILE A 723 16.60 -12.16 -5.44
C ILE A 723 15.09 -12.01 -5.36
N GLN A 724 14.46 -12.66 -4.39
CA GLN A 724 13.03 -12.58 -4.15
C GLN A 724 12.78 -12.12 -2.71
N GLY A 725 11.78 -11.26 -2.54
CA GLY A 725 11.38 -10.78 -1.23
C GLY A 725 10.20 -9.84 -1.34
N ASN A 726 10.13 -8.90 -0.39
CA ASN A 726 8.98 -8.02 -0.29
C ASN A 726 9.28 -6.52 -0.46
N GLY A 727 10.55 -6.12 -0.62
CA GLY A 727 10.94 -4.72 -0.75
C GLY A 727 10.76 -4.20 -2.17
N ASN A 728 10.02 -3.10 -2.33
CA ASN A 728 9.89 -2.46 -3.63
C ASN A 728 11.22 -1.83 -4.07
N GLN A 729 11.29 -1.39 -5.32
CA GLN A 729 12.44 -0.63 -5.83
C GLN A 729 12.22 0.89 -5.72
N ASP A 730 11.47 1.31 -4.70
CA ASP A 730 11.18 2.71 -4.37
C ASP A 730 12.04 3.25 -3.21
N SER A 731 12.03 4.57 -3.07
CA SER A 731 12.73 5.28 -2.00
C SER A 731 12.37 4.74 -0.61
N GLN A 732 11.08 4.50 -0.34
CA GLN A 732 10.66 4.00 0.97
C GLN A 732 11.32 2.65 1.35
N SER A 733 11.37 1.71 0.41
CA SER A 733 11.98 0.39 0.63
C SER A 733 13.52 0.42 0.64
N TRP A 734 14.11 1.41 -0.03
CA TRP A 734 15.56 1.59 -0.16
C TRP A 734 16.21 2.47 0.92
N TYR A 735 15.41 3.20 1.70
CA TYR A 735 15.91 4.13 2.72
C TYR A 735 15.28 3.97 4.11
N HIS A 736 14.10 3.36 4.24
CA HIS A 736 13.31 3.53 5.47
C HIS A 736 12.66 2.26 6.03
N SER A 737 12.14 1.39 5.19
CA SER A 737 11.40 0.20 5.65
C SER A 737 12.33 -0.92 6.12
N GLN A 738 11.88 -1.72 7.09
CA GLN A 738 12.46 -3.04 7.33
C GLN A 738 11.99 -3.97 6.22
N GLU A 739 12.90 -4.73 5.60
CA GLU A 739 12.57 -5.62 4.48
C GLU A 739 13.22 -6.99 4.65
N ILE A 740 12.54 -8.04 4.18
CA ILE A 740 13.07 -9.40 4.11
C ILE A 740 13.24 -9.83 2.64
N ASN A 741 14.41 -10.36 2.31
CA ASN A 741 14.68 -10.91 0.98
C ASN A 741 15.66 -12.09 1.09
N VAL A 742 15.56 -13.00 0.13
CA VAL A 742 16.55 -14.06 -0.09
C VAL A 742 17.19 -13.90 -1.46
N MET A 743 18.51 -14.05 -1.50
CA MET A 743 19.30 -14.21 -2.71
C MET A 743 19.67 -15.69 -2.85
N LEU A 744 19.20 -16.35 -3.90
CA LEU A 744 19.46 -17.76 -4.15
C LEU A 744 20.19 -17.99 -5.47
N GLN A 745 20.83 -19.15 -5.59
CA GLN A 745 21.50 -19.56 -6.81
C GLN A 745 20.94 -20.88 -7.34
N SER A 746 20.10 -20.82 -8.36
CA SER A 746 19.58 -22.01 -9.03
C SER A 746 19.07 -21.67 -10.43
N LYS A 747 19.73 -22.19 -11.47
CA LYS A 747 19.27 -22.05 -12.86
C LYS A 747 17.91 -22.69 -13.10
N GLU A 748 17.63 -23.78 -12.41
CA GLU A 748 16.37 -24.49 -12.52
C GLU A 748 15.21 -23.64 -11.97
N VAL A 749 15.35 -23.16 -10.74
CA VAL A 749 14.33 -22.32 -10.09
C VAL A 749 14.17 -20.99 -10.83
N CYS A 750 15.26 -20.31 -11.19
CA CYS A 750 15.19 -19.08 -11.98
C CYS A 750 14.57 -19.32 -13.37
N GLY A 751 14.89 -20.44 -14.03
CA GLY A 751 14.27 -20.83 -15.30
C GLY A 751 12.76 -21.08 -15.18
N ASN A 752 12.32 -21.72 -14.09
CA ASN A 752 10.89 -21.91 -13.79
C ASN A 752 10.19 -20.59 -13.47
N TRP A 753 10.85 -19.65 -12.79
CA TRP A 753 10.30 -18.32 -12.56
C TRP A 753 10.12 -17.55 -13.88
N ILE A 754 11.13 -17.54 -14.77
CA ILE A 754 11.04 -16.87 -16.08
C ILE A 754 9.85 -17.38 -16.89
N ASP A 755 9.65 -18.70 -16.92
CA ASP A 755 8.52 -19.33 -17.60
C ASP A 755 7.17 -19.08 -16.91
N GLY A 756 7.14 -19.06 -15.57
CA GLY A 756 5.97 -18.65 -14.79
C GLY A 756 5.55 -17.21 -15.07
N LEU A 757 6.51 -16.29 -15.10
CA LEU A 757 6.30 -14.88 -15.44
C LEU A 757 5.75 -14.72 -16.86
N ARG A 758 6.17 -15.55 -17.82
CA ARG A 758 5.60 -15.59 -19.16
C ARG A 758 4.13 -16.02 -19.17
N ARG A 759 3.76 -17.02 -18.36
CA ARG A 759 2.38 -17.59 -18.33
C ARG A 759 1.41 -16.77 -17.49
N CYS A 760 1.89 -16.09 -16.45
CA CYS A 760 1.02 -15.40 -15.48
C CYS A 760 0.75 -13.93 -15.81
N GLN A 761 1.34 -13.38 -16.87
CA GLN A 761 1.13 -12.00 -17.31
C GLN A 761 1.47 -11.84 -18.80
N ARG A 762 0.97 -10.78 -19.44
CA ARG A 762 1.27 -10.45 -20.85
C ARG A 762 2.18 -9.23 -21.02
N THR A 763 2.82 -8.80 -19.95
CA THR A 763 3.70 -7.64 -19.92
C THR A 763 4.79 -7.69 -21.01
N GLY A 764 5.41 -8.85 -21.26
CA GLY A 764 6.41 -8.98 -22.32
C GLY A 764 5.86 -8.86 -23.75
N ILE A 765 4.55 -9.04 -23.96
CA ILE A 765 3.92 -8.96 -25.28
C ILE A 765 3.45 -7.52 -25.53
N TYR A 766 2.71 -6.96 -24.57
CA TYR A 766 1.97 -5.70 -24.75
C TYR A 766 2.51 -4.53 -23.93
N GLY A 767 3.37 -4.76 -22.95
CA GLY A 767 3.80 -3.75 -21.99
C GLY A 767 4.93 -2.84 -22.46
N LYS A 768 5.60 -3.14 -23.57
CA LYS A 768 6.81 -2.43 -24.02
C LYS A 768 6.51 -0.94 -24.29
N VAL A 769 7.33 -0.05 -23.73
CA VAL A 769 7.33 1.39 -24.04
C VAL A 769 8.03 1.70 -25.37
N ASP A 770 7.70 2.84 -25.99
CA ASP A 770 8.38 3.35 -27.19
C ASP A 770 9.79 3.88 -26.85
N ASP A 771 10.57 4.25 -27.87
CA ASP A 771 11.98 4.71 -27.71
C ASP A 771 12.14 5.98 -26.84
N ASP A 772 11.06 6.74 -26.64
CA ASP A 772 11.03 7.88 -25.72
C ASP A 772 10.73 7.52 -24.27
N GLY A 773 10.48 6.23 -23.98
CA GLY A 773 10.14 5.72 -22.65
C GLY A 773 8.65 5.82 -22.30
N VAL A 774 7.79 6.20 -23.25
CA VAL A 774 6.36 6.32 -23.05
C VAL A 774 5.63 5.14 -23.69
N TRP A 775 4.65 4.58 -22.99
CA TRP A 775 3.83 3.52 -23.58
C TRP A 775 2.72 4.10 -24.44
N ARG A 776 2.59 3.59 -25.66
CA ARG A 776 1.48 3.88 -26.56
C ARG A 776 0.91 2.60 -27.15
N ASP A 777 -0.40 2.61 -27.39
CA ASP A 777 -1.11 1.56 -28.12
C ASP A 777 -0.83 1.61 -29.64
N ALA A 778 -1.47 0.72 -30.40
CA ALA A 778 -1.30 0.64 -31.85
C ALA A 778 -1.79 1.90 -32.59
N GLU A 779 -2.69 2.66 -31.97
CA GLU A 779 -3.21 3.94 -32.47
C GLU A 779 -2.35 5.14 -32.05
N GLY A 780 -1.29 4.93 -31.27
CA GLY A 780 -0.40 5.97 -30.76
C GLY A 780 -0.93 6.71 -29.53
N LYS A 781 -1.92 6.16 -28.83
CA LYS A 781 -2.49 6.75 -27.60
C LYS A 781 -1.81 6.21 -26.36
N GLU A 782 -1.58 7.10 -25.39
CA GLU A 782 -1.06 6.75 -24.07
C GLU A 782 -2.16 6.12 -23.18
N VAL A 783 -1.76 5.56 -22.04
CA VAL A 783 -2.70 5.01 -21.06
C VAL A 783 -3.57 6.13 -20.50
N GLU A 784 -4.88 6.02 -20.71
CA GLU A 784 -5.85 7.00 -20.25
C GLU A 784 -5.80 7.17 -18.73
N GLY A 785 -5.73 8.42 -18.25
CA GLY A 785 -5.69 8.76 -16.83
C GLY A 785 -4.32 8.66 -16.15
N ALA A 786 -3.26 8.24 -16.85
CA ALA A 786 -1.89 8.29 -16.36
C ALA A 786 -1.41 9.75 -16.21
N ILE A 787 -0.50 10.00 -15.26
CA ILE A 787 0.07 11.35 -15.02
C ILE A 787 0.96 11.79 -16.19
N GLY A 788 1.60 10.83 -16.87
CA GLY A 788 2.57 11.09 -17.94
C GLY A 788 3.95 11.47 -17.41
N THR A 789 4.84 11.92 -18.31
CA THR A 789 6.26 12.16 -18.01
C THR A 789 6.56 13.56 -17.47
N ASP A 790 5.66 14.53 -17.68
CA ASP A 790 5.73 15.87 -17.07
C ASP A 790 4.52 16.06 -16.13
N PRO A 791 4.70 15.84 -14.82
CA PRO A 791 3.61 16.00 -13.85
C PRO A 791 3.23 17.48 -13.60
N GLY A 792 3.93 18.42 -14.26
CA GLY A 792 3.77 19.87 -14.17
C GLY A 792 4.69 20.53 -13.13
N ARG A 793 4.95 21.83 -13.27
CA ARG A 793 5.90 22.62 -12.44
C ARG A 793 5.61 22.67 -10.92
N PHE A 794 4.47 22.15 -10.49
CA PHE A 794 4.00 22.12 -9.10
C PHE A 794 3.61 20.70 -8.63
N SER A 795 4.14 19.66 -9.27
CA SER A 795 3.82 18.25 -8.98
C SER A 795 4.04 17.82 -7.53
N TRP A 796 5.03 18.38 -6.83
CA TRP A 796 5.25 18.12 -5.41
C TRP A 796 4.09 18.57 -4.51
N PHE A 797 3.30 19.56 -4.94
CA PHE A 797 2.07 19.95 -4.23
C PHE A 797 0.97 18.90 -4.37
N LYS A 798 0.83 18.27 -5.55
CA LYS A 798 -0.05 17.11 -5.72
C LYS A 798 0.40 15.98 -4.80
N GLY A 799 1.72 15.78 -4.68
CA GLY A 799 2.30 14.81 -3.76
C GLY A 799 1.95 15.07 -2.28
N ILE A 800 2.06 16.33 -1.84
CA ILE A 800 1.65 16.75 -0.48
C ILE A 800 0.15 16.53 -0.26
N ALA A 801 -0.69 16.89 -1.22
CA ALA A 801 -2.14 16.68 -1.12
C ALA A 801 -2.50 15.18 -0.95
N GLY A 802 -1.87 14.29 -1.71
CA GLY A 802 -2.07 12.84 -1.51
C GLY A 802 -1.48 12.26 -0.24
N ALA A 803 -0.38 12.84 0.28
CA ALA A 803 0.19 12.42 1.56
C ALA A 803 -0.70 12.80 2.74
N VAL A 804 -1.33 13.98 2.68
CA VAL A 804 -2.37 14.39 3.64
C VAL A 804 -3.56 13.42 3.58
N ARG A 805 -3.94 12.98 2.37
CA ARG A 805 -4.98 11.96 2.15
C ARG A 805 -4.65 10.57 2.68
N ARG A 806 -3.38 10.15 2.64
CA ARG A 806 -2.90 8.86 3.18
C ARG A 806 -2.65 8.87 4.69
N ASN A 807 -2.42 10.04 5.28
CA ASN A 807 -2.02 10.19 6.68
C ASN A 807 -3.19 10.40 7.64
N SER A 808 -4.20 9.52 7.60
CA SER A 808 -5.09 9.29 8.76
C SER A 808 -4.35 8.71 9.98
N LEU A 809 -3.04 8.40 9.83
CA LEU A 809 -2.13 7.86 10.85
C LEU A 809 -1.39 8.92 11.70
N ILE A 810 -1.49 10.22 11.39
CA ILE A 810 -0.85 11.29 12.21
C ILE A 810 -1.69 11.66 13.46
N ARG A 811 -2.92 11.16 13.58
CA ARG A 811 -3.84 11.41 14.71
C ARG A 811 -3.33 10.95 16.09
N GLY A 812 -2.26 10.14 16.15
CA GLY A 812 -1.69 9.66 17.40
C GLY A 812 -0.67 10.58 18.10
N TYR A 813 -0.15 11.59 17.41
CA TYR A 813 1.01 12.34 17.93
C TYR A 813 0.66 13.41 18.98
N PHE A 814 -0.59 13.89 19.05
CA PHE A 814 -0.97 14.96 20.00
C PHE A 814 -1.45 14.45 21.37
N ALA A 815 -1.70 13.14 21.53
CA ALA A 815 -2.07 12.51 22.81
C ALA A 815 -0.91 12.39 23.83
N ILE A 816 0.35 12.57 23.38
CA ILE A 816 1.57 12.46 24.21
C ILE A 816 1.62 13.55 25.30
N SER A 817 1.03 14.71 25.04
CA SER A 817 0.98 15.83 26.00
C SER A 817 0.15 15.47 27.24
N TRP A 818 -0.91 14.66 27.07
CA TRP A 818 -1.85 14.30 28.14
C TRP A 818 -1.37 13.15 29.01
N TRP A 819 -0.66 12.16 28.43
CA TRP A 819 -0.14 11.01 29.19
C TRP A 819 0.96 11.39 30.18
N PHE A 820 1.84 12.35 29.84
CA PHE A 820 2.82 12.88 30.78
C PHE A 820 2.18 13.70 31.92
N HIS A 821 1.00 14.28 31.68
CA HIS A 821 0.25 15.01 32.72
C HIS A 821 -0.51 14.06 33.66
N ALA A 822 -1.11 12.99 33.12
CA ALA A 822 -1.85 12.01 33.91
C ALA A 822 -0.94 11.19 34.84
N LEU A 823 0.25 10.76 34.39
CA LEU A 823 1.19 9.98 35.21
C LEU A 823 1.74 10.77 36.42
N LEU A 824 1.89 12.10 36.28
CA LEU A 824 2.27 13.00 37.36
C LEU A 824 1.12 13.30 38.34
N THR A 825 -0.14 13.09 37.92
CA THR A 825 -1.33 13.35 38.73
C THR A 825 -1.79 12.10 39.50
N SER A 826 -1.52 10.90 38.97
CA SER A 826 -1.90 9.61 39.60
C SER A 826 -1.06 9.21 40.82
N VAL A 827 0.06 9.88 41.08
CA VAL A 827 0.87 9.68 42.30
C VAL A 827 0.37 10.51 43.49
N VAL A 828 -0.60 11.43 43.27
CA VAL A 828 -1.03 12.40 44.30
C VAL A 828 -2.45 12.16 44.84
N MET A 829 -3.30 11.34 44.20
CA MET A 829 -4.70 11.20 44.62
C MET A 829 -5.12 9.73 44.75
N ALA A 830 -4.76 9.13 45.88
CA ALA A 830 -5.39 7.93 46.41
C ALA A 830 -5.93 8.26 47.81
N GLU A 831 -7.20 8.65 47.90
CA GLU A 831 -8.03 8.57 49.11
C GLU A 831 -9.49 8.94 48.79
N GLY A 832 -10.45 8.07 49.13
CA GLY A 832 -11.86 8.45 49.36
C GLY A 832 -12.95 7.82 48.47
N SER A 833 -13.66 6.85 49.05
CA SER A 833 -14.94 6.18 48.67
C SER A 833 -16.14 7.16 48.43
N SER A 834 -17.34 6.86 47.90
CA SER A 834 -18.21 5.67 47.80
C SER A 834 -19.45 5.94 46.90
N THR A 835 -19.97 4.86 46.29
CA THR A 835 -21.24 4.46 45.61
C THR A 835 -22.62 5.21 45.73
N PRO A 836 -23.62 4.88 44.85
CA PRO A 836 -24.70 5.75 44.29
C PRO A 836 -26.16 5.34 44.69
N PRO A 837 -27.22 5.98 44.13
CA PRO A 837 -28.25 5.25 43.33
C PRO A 837 -28.92 6.11 42.21
N ALA A 838 -29.33 5.64 41.01
CA ALA A 838 -30.34 4.65 40.54
C ALA A 838 -31.67 5.29 40.01
N ALA A 839 -31.83 5.15 38.67
CA ALA A 839 -32.98 5.12 37.74
C ALA A 839 -34.43 5.50 38.10
N ALA A 840 -35.10 6.17 37.15
CA ALA A 840 -36.54 6.01 36.85
C ALA A 840 -36.86 6.28 35.36
N SER A 841 -37.68 5.42 34.75
CA SER A 841 -38.18 5.46 33.37
C SER A 841 -39.67 5.91 33.33
N PRO A 842 -40.38 5.93 32.17
CA PRO A 842 -41.02 7.13 31.58
C PRO A 842 -42.57 7.12 31.63
N PRO A 843 -43.24 8.14 31.07
CA PRO A 843 -44.52 7.89 30.43
C PRO A 843 -44.69 8.49 29.02
N ALA A 844 -45.66 7.92 28.32
CA ALA A 844 -45.88 7.94 26.88
C ALA A 844 -46.86 9.01 26.37
N LYS A 845 -46.62 9.40 25.10
CA LYS A 845 -47.52 9.72 23.96
C LYS A 845 -48.83 10.52 24.15
N SER A 846 -49.01 11.56 23.33
CA SER A 846 -50.09 11.73 22.30
C SER A 846 -50.10 13.20 21.79
N PRO A 847 -50.91 13.60 20.77
CA PRO A 847 -50.91 13.18 19.37
C PRO A 847 -50.81 14.37 18.37
N HIS A 848 -50.58 14.03 17.09
CA HIS A 848 -50.52 14.95 15.93
C HIS A 848 -51.75 15.85 15.73
N ALA A 849 -51.49 17.08 15.27
CA ALA A 849 -52.42 17.92 14.50
C ALA A 849 -51.83 18.20 13.11
N ALA A 850 -52.70 18.23 12.09
CA ALA A 850 -52.36 18.20 10.67
C ALA A 850 -52.62 19.54 9.94
N SER A 851 -51.95 19.66 8.78
CA SER A 851 -52.23 20.51 7.59
C SER A 851 -51.69 21.95 7.61
N PRO A 852 -51.38 22.62 6.46
CA PRO A 852 -51.86 22.41 5.08
C PRO A 852 -50.78 22.54 3.95
N PRO A 853 -51.15 22.42 2.64
CA PRO A 853 -50.19 22.20 1.54
C PRO A 853 -49.69 23.50 0.90
N ALA A 854 -48.43 23.53 0.48
CA ALA A 854 -47.83 24.64 -0.27
C ALA A 854 -47.54 24.22 -1.73
N ALA A 855 -47.69 25.21 -2.62
CA ALA A 855 -47.88 25.12 -4.06
C ALA A 855 -46.73 24.51 -4.87
N ALA A 856 -47.11 23.80 -5.93
CA ALA A 856 -46.22 23.24 -6.94
C ALA A 856 -45.71 24.30 -7.94
N VAL A 857 -44.44 24.15 -8.35
CA VAL A 857 -43.82 24.81 -9.52
C VAL A 857 -43.38 23.68 -10.48
N PRO A 858 -43.49 23.84 -11.82
CA PRO A 858 -43.48 22.72 -12.76
C PRO A 858 -42.08 22.11 -12.93
N GLN A 859 -41.95 20.81 -12.69
CA GLN A 859 -40.83 19.98 -13.11
C GLN A 859 -41.16 19.36 -14.47
N ASP A 860 -40.50 19.80 -15.53
CA ASP A 860 -40.38 19.03 -16.78
C ASP A 860 -38.91 19.10 -17.24
N PHE A 861 -38.11 18.12 -16.80
CA PHE A 861 -36.81 17.79 -17.40
C PHE A 861 -36.64 16.27 -17.35
N GLU A 862 -36.43 15.64 -18.51
CA GLU A 862 -36.13 14.22 -18.62
C GLU A 862 -34.82 13.91 -17.88
N THR A 863 -34.90 13.01 -16.90
CA THR A 863 -33.79 12.59 -16.04
C THR A 863 -33.13 11.36 -16.68
N GLU A 864 -31.91 11.49 -17.19
CA GLU A 864 -31.08 10.31 -17.52
C GLU A 864 -30.44 9.77 -16.24
N HIS A 865 -30.98 8.68 -15.71
CA HIS A 865 -30.36 7.91 -14.63
C HIS A 865 -29.24 7.05 -15.20
N LEU A 866 -27.98 7.41 -14.91
CA LEU A 866 -26.82 6.56 -15.10
C LEU A 866 -26.44 5.94 -13.75
N PRO A 867 -26.33 4.61 -13.62
CA PRO A 867 -25.81 3.99 -12.40
C PRO A 867 -24.33 4.31 -12.26
N ILE A 868 -23.99 5.08 -11.23
CA ILE A 868 -22.60 5.40 -10.85
C ILE A 868 -22.31 4.63 -9.57
N ALA A 869 -21.36 3.69 -9.64
CA ALA A 869 -20.81 3.04 -8.46
C ALA A 869 -19.96 4.05 -7.68
N SER A 870 -20.42 4.44 -6.49
CA SER A 870 -19.65 5.24 -5.54
C SER A 870 -18.77 4.32 -4.68
N ASP A 871 -17.45 4.52 -4.75
CA ASP A 871 -16.43 3.79 -3.99
C ASP A 871 -15.92 4.68 -2.84
N ASP A 872 -16.65 4.69 -1.72
CA ASP A 872 -16.14 5.20 -0.45
C ASP A 872 -15.16 4.18 0.16
N SER A 873 -14.11 4.70 0.78
CA SER A 873 -13.22 3.92 1.63
C SER A 873 -13.94 3.48 2.91
N ASP A 874 -14.28 2.19 2.99
CA ASP A 874 -14.75 1.54 4.22
C ASP A 874 -13.59 1.39 5.23
N ILE A 875 -13.53 2.35 6.16
CA ILE A 875 -12.93 2.19 7.49
C ILE A 875 -14.11 2.14 8.45
N ASP A 876 -14.47 0.95 8.92
CA ASP A 876 -15.52 0.76 9.92
C ASP A 876 -15.08 1.33 11.27
N SER A 877 -15.80 2.34 11.77
CA SER A 877 -15.61 2.95 13.09
C SER A 877 -16.82 2.66 13.97
N GLY A 878 -16.87 1.44 14.53
CA GLY A 878 -17.85 1.05 15.55
C GLY A 878 -17.52 1.64 16.92
N PHE A 879 -17.99 2.87 17.21
CA PHE A 879 -18.22 3.33 18.58
C PHE A 879 -19.40 4.32 18.60
N ALA A 880 -20.60 3.83 18.89
CA ALA A 880 -21.69 4.65 19.40
C ALA A 880 -22.30 3.94 20.61
N SER A 881 -22.29 4.60 21.76
CA SER A 881 -23.05 4.15 22.94
C SER A 881 -24.51 4.56 22.79
N ASP A 882 -25.42 3.62 23.07
CA ASP A 882 -26.86 3.84 23.13
C ASP A 882 -27.24 4.96 24.11
N THR A 883 -27.54 6.14 23.57
CA THR A 883 -28.46 7.11 24.19
C THR A 883 -29.31 7.75 23.10
N ALA A 884 -30.60 7.36 23.09
CA ALA A 884 -31.73 7.86 22.31
C ALA A 884 -31.44 9.01 21.31
N SER A 885 -31.30 8.69 20.02
CA SER A 885 -31.27 9.65 18.92
C SER A 885 -32.41 9.37 17.93
N SER A 886 -33.08 10.43 17.47
CA SER A 886 -34.16 10.42 16.47
C SER A 886 -33.64 10.45 15.02
N THR A 887 -32.37 10.16 14.81
CA THR A 887 -31.73 10.13 13.49
C THR A 887 -31.98 8.79 12.79
N THR A 888 -32.30 8.83 11.50
CA THR A 888 -32.53 7.63 10.68
C THR A 888 -31.28 7.36 9.84
N SER A 889 -30.92 6.09 9.63
CA SER A 889 -29.80 5.73 8.76
C SER A 889 -30.03 6.20 7.31
N ILE A 890 -28.94 6.59 6.65
CA ILE A 890 -28.94 7.04 5.25
C ILE A 890 -29.46 5.90 4.36
N ARG A 891 -30.40 6.20 3.45
CA ARG A 891 -30.87 5.26 2.42
C ARG A 891 -29.94 5.33 1.20
N ASP A 892 -29.68 4.20 0.55
CA ASP A 892 -28.81 4.13 -0.64
C ASP A 892 -29.17 5.15 -1.73
N SER A 893 -30.46 5.42 -1.91
CA SER A 893 -30.96 6.40 -2.89
C SER A 893 -30.50 7.85 -2.66
N ILE A 894 -29.98 8.18 -1.47
CA ILE A 894 -29.43 9.52 -1.15
C ILE A 894 -28.06 9.72 -1.83
N ARG A 895 -27.36 8.62 -2.15
CA ARG A 895 -26.06 8.62 -2.84
C ARG A 895 -26.20 8.61 -4.36
N ASP A 896 -27.42 8.51 -4.89
CA ASP A 896 -27.71 8.64 -6.32
C ASP A 896 -27.68 10.13 -6.72
N TYR A 897 -26.49 10.70 -6.82
CA TYR A 897 -26.30 12.11 -7.15
C TYR A 897 -26.82 12.46 -8.55
N ARG A 898 -27.34 13.68 -8.70
CA ARG A 898 -27.70 14.20 -10.03
C ARG A 898 -26.42 14.58 -10.77
N VAL A 899 -26.32 14.21 -12.04
CA VAL A 899 -25.18 14.56 -12.91
C VAL A 899 -25.60 15.66 -13.87
N LEU A 900 -24.92 16.81 -13.82
CA LEU A 900 -25.16 17.93 -14.72
C LEU A 900 -23.83 18.36 -15.32
N ASN A 901 -23.74 18.39 -16.66
CA ASN A 901 -22.52 18.76 -17.39
C ASN A 901 -21.26 18.00 -16.93
N GLY A 902 -21.41 16.70 -16.62
CA GLY A 902 -20.30 15.83 -16.20
C GLY A 902 -19.89 15.95 -14.72
N ARG A 903 -20.66 16.65 -13.89
CA ARG A 903 -20.37 16.93 -12.47
C ARG A 903 -21.49 16.42 -11.59
N THR A 904 -21.17 15.95 -10.37
CA THR A 904 -22.19 15.44 -9.43
C THR A 904 -22.66 16.53 -8.47
N TYR A 905 -23.94 16.49 -8.12
CA TYR A 905 -24.57 17.40 -7.16
C TYR A 905 -25.53 16.62 -6.25
N HIS A 906 -25.86 17.21 -5.09
CA HIS A 906 -26.84 16.63 -4.16
C HIS A 906 -28.20 16.39 -4.84
N ASN A 907 -28.95 15.39 -4.37
CA ASN A 907 -30.20 14.94 -4.98
C ASN A 907 -31.41 15.06 -4.01
N PHE A 908 -31.59 16.23 -3.40
CA PHE A 908 -32.78 16.53 -2.58
C PHE A 908 -33.79 17.33 -3.39
N ASN A 909 -35.03 16.83 -3.49
CA ASN A 909 -36.09 17.43 -4.29
C ASN A 909 -36.47 18.86 -3.87
N ASP A 910 -36.34 19.18 -2.58
CA ASP A 910 -36.78 20.46 -2.00
C ASP A 910 -35.63 21.45 -1.71
N THR A 911 -34.37 21.04 -1.95
CA THR A 911 -33.18 21.87 -1.65
C THR A 911 -32.44 22.23 -2.94
N ALA A 912 -32.26 23.52 -3.20
CA ALA A 912 -31.47 24.02 -4.34
C ALA A 912 -30.09 24.53 -3.89
N TYR A 913 -29.02 23.80 -4.19
CA TYR A 913 -27.62 24.19 -3.98
C TYR A 913 -26.84 24.12 -5.30
N TRP A 914 -25.90 25.04 -5.48
CA TRP A 914 -25.19 25.30 -6.74
C TRP A 914 -23.80 24.66 -6.82
N GLY A 915 -23.22 24.26 -5.69
CA GLY A 915 -21.88 23.66 -5.64
C GLY A 915 -21.91 22.15 -5.95
N PRO A 916 -20.98 21.64 -6.77
CA PRO A 916 -20.82 20.20 -6.99
C PRO A 916 -20.23 19.51 -5.75
N ASN A 917 -20.42 18.19 -5.67
CA ASN A 917 -19.96 17.34 -4.57
C ASN A 917 -19.01 16.21 -5.03
N ASP A 918 -18.50 16.31 -6.26
CA ASP A 918 -17.53 15.40 -6.83
C ASP A 918 -16.13 15.55 -6.21
N GLU A 919 -15.26 14.60 -6.56
CA GLU A 919 -13.90 14.49 -6.05
C GLU A 919 -13.05 15.75 -6.31
N ASP A 920 -13.16 16.35 -7.50
CA ASP A 920 -12.40 17.56 -7.85
C ASP A 920 -12.87 18.77 -7.00
N ALA A 921 -14.16 18.85 -6.71
CA ALA A 921 -14.71 19.88 -5.82
C ALA A 921 -14.23 19.70 -4.37
N ASN A 922 -14.18 18.45 -3.89
CA ASN A 922 -13.68 18.11 -2.55
C ASN A 922 -12.19 18.44 -2.41
N GLU A 923 -11.37 18.10 -3.42
CA GLU A 923 -9.94 18.44 -3.44
C GLU A 923 -9.72 19.97 -3.39
N ALA A 924 -10.51 20.74 -4.13
CA ALA A 924 -10.44 22.21 -4.08
C ALA A 924 -10.79 22.74 -2.67
N MET A 925 -11.80 22.18 -1.99
CA MET A 925 -12.17 22.58 -0.63
C MET A 925 -11.06 22.31 0.39
N ASP A 926 -10.38 21.16 0.31
CA ASP A 926 -9.27 20.81 1.20
C ASP A 926 -8.05 21.73 1.00
N ILE A 927 -7.75 22.09 -0.26
CA ILE A 927 -6.73 23.10 -0.59
C ILE A 927 -7.12 24.46 0.01
N GLY A 928 -8.39 24.84 -0.12
CA GLY A 928 -8.94 26.07 0.46
C GLY A 928 -8.82 26.09 1.99
N HIS A 929 -9.09 24.97 2.66
CA HIS A 929 -8.96 24.84 4.10
C HIS A 929 -7.53 25.18 4.57
N HIS A 930 -6.51 24.62 3.93
CA HIS A 930 -5.12 24.94 4.25
C HIS A 930 -4.78 26.43 4.03
N MET A 931 -5.27 27.02 2.94
CA MET A 931 -5.12 28.46 2.68
C MET A 931 -5.73 29.31 3.80
N PHE A 932 -6.94 28.97 4.29
CA PHE A 932 -7.56 29.68 5.42
C PHE A 932 -6.75 29.53 6.71
N THR A 933 -6.20 28.34 7.00
CA THR A 933 -5.34 28.11 8.17
C THR A 933 -4.07 28.97 8.10
N LEU A 934 -3.43 29.10 6.94
CA LEU A 934 -2.30 30.01 6.75
C LEU A 934 -2.70 31.48 6.91
N LEU A 935 -3.87 31.86 6.38
CA LEU A 935 -4.40 33.21 6.49
C LEU A 935 -4.58 33.62 7.96
N PHE A 936 -5.07 32.70 8.79
CA PHE A 936 -5.39 32.92 10.20
C PHE A 936 -4.24 32.57 11.17
N ASP A 937 -3.01 32.42 10.67
CA ASP A 937 -1.81 32.14 11.47
C ASP A 937 -1.87 30.79 12.22
N GLY A 938 -2.35 29.76 11.53
CA GLY A 938 -2.47 28.40 12.07
C GLY A 938 -3.70 28.18 12.96
N ARG A 939 -4.61 29.14 13.06
CA ARG A 939 -5.82 29.05 13.88
C ARG A 939 -7.03 28.61 13.05
N LEU A 940 -7.86 27.75 13.62
CA LEU A 940 -9.13 27.31 13.01
C LEU A 940 -10.26 28.33 13.16
N PHE A 941 -10.17 29.21 14.16
CA PHE A 941 -11.18 30.23 14.47
C PHE A 941 -10.54 31.48 15.08
N LEU A 942 -11.26 32.60 15.05
CA LEU A 942 -10.83 33.90 15.60
C LEU A 942 -11.66 34.36 16.81
N ALA A 943 -12.85 33.80 16.99
CA ALA A 943 -13.74 34.05 18.11
C ALA A 943 -13.09 33.67 19.45
N PRO A 944 -13.26 34.46 20.52
CA PRO A 944 -12.64 34.19 21.82
C PRO A 944 -13.46 33.16 22.63
N ILE A 945 -13.48 31.92 22.15
CA ILE A 945 -14.30 30.83 22.71
C ILE A 945 -13.69 30.17 23.96
N GLY A 946 -12.40 30.44 24.25
CA GLY A 946 -11.67 29.85 25.38
C GLY A 946 -11.30 28.38 25.17
N ASP A 947 -10.77 27.74 26.22
CA ASP A 947 -10.25 26.37 26.15
C ASP A 947 -11.26 25.29 26.61
N ASN A 948 -12.45 25.70 27.07
CA ASN A 948 -13.43 24.82 27.72
C ASN A 948 -14.74 24.66 26.94
N VAL A 949 -14.66 24.55 25.62
CA VAL A 949 -15.80 24.26 24.75
C VAL A 949 -16.32 22.84 25.05
N GLN A 950 -17.64 22.68 25.24
CA GLN A 950 -18.26 21.38 25.51
C GLN A 950 -19.08 20.86 24.33
N LYS A 951 -19.64 21.76 23.50
CA LYS A 951 -20.39 21.38 22.32
C LYS A 951 -20.27 22.42 21.20
N ALA A 952 -19.90 21.98 20.01
CA ALA A 952 -19.75 22.84 18.83
C ALA A 952 -20.45 22.26 17.61
N ILE A 953 -20.83 23.11 16.66
CA ILE A 953 -21.41 22.70 15.38
C ILE A 953 -20.79 23.48 14.22
N ASP A 954 -20.46 22.75 13.15
CA ASP A 954 -19.97 23.27 11.87
C ASP A 954 -21.06 23.12 10.81
N ILE A 955 -21.64 24.24 10.38
CA ILE A 955 -22.77 24.28 9.44
C ILE A 955 -22.25 24.41 8.01
N GLY A 956 -22.63 23.48 7.15
CA GLY A 956 -22.10 23.39 5.78
C GLY A 956 -20.66 22.90 5.78
N THR A 957 -20.41 21.77 6.45
CA THR A 957 -19.07 21.27 6.78
C THR A 957 -18.26 20.83 5.55
N GLY A 958 -18.90 20.64 4.39
CA GLY A 958 -18.25 20.20 3.16
C GLY A 958 -17.56 18.85 3.36
N THR A 959 -16.25 18.76 3.12
CA THR A 959 -15.46 17.53 3.36
C THR A 959 -15.38 17.14 4.84
N GLY A 960 -15.78 18.02 5.76
CA GLY A 960 -15.69 17.80 7.20
C GLY A 960 -14.34 18.16 7.81
N ILE A 961 -13.36 18.59 7.00
CA ILE A 961 -11.98 18.81 7.44
C ILE A 961 -11.84 19.82 8.59
N TRP A 962 -12.66 20.88 8.60
CA TRP A 962 -12.64 21.84 9.71
C TRP A 962 -13.22 21.25 10.99
N ALA A 963 -14.35 20.53 10.91
CA ALA A 963 -14.98 19.89 12.06
C ALA A 963 -14.06 18.83 12.67
N ILE A 964 -13.31 18.10 11.83
CA ILE A 964 -12.28 17.14 12.25
C ILE A 964 -11.18 17.85 13.02
N ASP A 965 -10.55 18.88 12.45
CA ASP A 965 -9.46 19.60 13.09
C ASP A 965 -9.93 20.29 14.39
N PHE A 966 -11.17 20.78 14.44
CA PHE A 966 -11.75 21.39 15.64
C PHE A 966 -12.01 20.33 16.73
N ALA A 967 -12.53 19.15 16.37
CA ALA A 967 -12.76 18.05 17.30
C ALA A 967 -11.45 17.50 17.88
N ASP A 968 -10.39 17.46 17.08
CA ASP A 968 -9.03 17.12 17.54
C ASP A 968 -8.45 18.19 18.48
N GLN A 969 -8.72 19.48 18.21
CA GLN A 969 -8.30 20.59 19.07
C GLN A 969 -9.04 20.60 20.42
N PHE A 970 -10.32 20.19 20.44
CA PHE A 970 -11.17 20.13 21.64
C PHE A 970 -11.70 18.72 21.90
N PRO A 971 -10.85 17.78 22.38
CA PRO A 971 -11.23 16.37 22.54
C PRO A 971 -12.33 16.14 23.59
N SER A 972 -12.57 17.10 24.48
CA SER A 972 -13.67 17.07 25.45
C SER A 972 -15.00 17.61 24.90
N ALA A 973 -14.99 18.26 23.74
CA ALA A 973 -16.18 18.83 23.13
C ALA A 973 -16.88 17.83 22.23
N GLU A 974 -18.21 17.76 22.30
CA GLU A 974 -19.03 17.10 21.29
C GLU A 974 -19.13 18.00 20.05
N VAL A 975 -18.66 17.54 18.89
CA VAL A 975 -18.69 18.29 17.63
C VAL A 975 -19.69 17.65 16.68
N ILE A 976 -20.49 18.49 16.02
CA ILE A 976 -21.43 18.07 14.99
C ILE A 976 -21.06 18.80 13.69
N GLY A 977 -20.88 18.09 12.58
CA GLY A 977 -20.80 18.71 11.26
C GLY A 977 -22.09 18.44 10.49
N THR A 978 -22.67 19.46 9.86
CA THR A 978 -23.87 19.28 9.02
C THR A 978 -23.61 19.65 7.57
N ASP A 979 -24.14 18.85 6.64
CA ASP A 979 -24.07 19.14 5.20
C ASP A 979 -25.23 18.50 4.42
N LEU A 980 -25.40 18.91 3.16
CA LEU A 980 -26.35 18.34 2.21
C LEU A 980 -25.84 17.07 1.53
N SER A 981 -24.52 16.86 1.48
CA SER A 981 -23.93 15.70 0.81
C SER A 981 -23.11 14.86 1.78
N PRO A 982 -23.31 13.53 1.84
CA PRO A 982 -22.50 12.64 2.66
C PRO A 982 -21.16 12.35 1.97
N THR A 983 -20.26 13.34 1.93
CA THR A 983 -18.93 13.26 1.27
C THR A 983 -17.77 13.23 2.28
N GLN A 984 -18.08 13.14 3.56
CA GLN A 984 -17.11 13.18 4.66
C GLN A 984 -16.43 11.81 4.85
N PRO A 985 -15.19 11.77 5.35
CA PRO A 985 -14.47 10.51 5.55
C PRO A 985 -15.13 9.65 6.64
N SER A 986 -15.02 8.33 6.49
CA SER A 986 -15.51 7.35 7.47
C SER A 986 -14.73 7.38 8.79
N PHE A 987 -13.43 7.73 8.75
CA PHE A 987 -12.59 7.82 9.95
C PHE A 987 -12.57 9.25 10.52
N VAL A 988 -13.27 9.48 11.62
CA VAL A 988 -13.41 10.79 12.30
C VAL A 988 -13.00 10.71 13.78
N PRO A 989 -12.68 11.83 14.45
CA PRO A 989 -12.50 11.86 15.90
C PRO A 989 -13.73 11.30 16.64
N PRO A 990 -13.58 10.57 17.76
CA PRO A 990 -14.69 9.89 18.44
C PRO A 990 -15.72 10.87 19.05
N ASN A 991 -15.35 12.13 19.19
CA ASN A 991 -16.19 13.21 19.68
C ASN A 991 -16.86 14.01 18.53
N LEU A 992 -16.67 13.61 17.27
CA LEU A 992 -17.29 14.20 16.09
C LEU A 992 -18.31 13.24 15.48
N ARG A 993 -19.44 13.78 15.03
CA ARG A 993 -20.34 13.09 14.11
C ARG A 993 -20.81 14.02 12.99
N PHE A 994 -21.18 13.42 11.87
CA PHE A 994 -21.78 14.14 10.75
C PHE A 994 -23.27 13.84 10.65
N GLU A 995 -24.07 14.87 10.40
CA GLU A 995 -25.51 14.79 10.21
C GLU A 995 -25.86 15.37 8.84
N LEU A 996 -26.69 14.65 8.08
CA LEU A 996 -27.18 15.11 6.80
C LEU A 996 -28.34 16.07 7.05
N ASP A 997 -28.12 17.38 6.86
CA ASP A 997 -29.09 18.41 7.21
C ASP A 997 -28.99 19.64 6.30
N ASP A 998 -30.13 20.25 6.00
CA ASP A 998 -30.22 21.51 5.25
C ASP A 998 -30.28 22.67 6.24
N ALA A 999 -29.21 23.46 6.29
CA ALA A 999 -29.07 24.60 7.19
C ALA A 999 -30.21 25.64 7.10
N GLN A 1000 -30.98 25.64 6.01
CA GLN A 1000 -32.12 26.54 5.79
C GLN A 1000 -33.40 26.07 6.50
N LEU A 1001 -33.52 24.78 6.82
CA LEU A 1001 -34.66 24.24 7.56
C LEU A 1001 -34.62 24.66 9.03
N ASP A 1002 -35.70 24.41 9.76
CA ASP A 1002 -35.77 24.71 11.19
C ASP A 1002 -34.80 23.80 11.96
N TRP A 1003 -33.86 24.42 12.69
CA TRP A 1003 -32.84 23.69 13.42
C TRP A 1003 -33.50 22.86 14.53
N THR A 1004 -33.31 21.54 14.45
CA THR A 1004 -33.92 20.56 15.37
C THR A 1004 -33.25 20.52 16.75
N PHE A 1005 -32.19 21.31 16.95
CA PHE A 1005 -31.49 21.43 18.22
C PHE A 1005 -32.29 22.22 19.26
N ASN A 1006 -32.15 21.81 20.53
CA ASN A 1006 -32.74 22.51 21.67
C ASN A 1006 -32.13 23.92 21.85
N ASN A 1007 -32.84 24.78 22.57
CA ASN A 1007 -32.30 26.07 22.98
C ASN A 1007 -31.05 25.86 23.85
N ASP A 1008 -30.09 26.79 23.77
CA ASP A 1008 -28.89 26.81 24.62
C ASP A 1008 -28.08 25.49 24.62
N THR A 1009 -27.90 24.90 23.43
CA THR A 1009 -27.19 23.64 23.19
C THR A 1009 -25.68 23.85 22.96
N PHE A 1010 -25.29 24.78 22.10
CA PHE A 1010 -23.92 24.91 21.60
C PHE A 1010 -23.14 26.01 22.32
N ASP A 1011 -21.87 25.75 22.62
CA ASP A 1011 -20.94 26.78 23.06
C ASP A 1011 -20.38 27.56 21.86
N TYR A 1012 -20.30 26.91 20.70
CA TYR A 1012 -19.76 27.49 19.47
C TYR A 1012 -20.49 27.01 18.20
N VAL A 1013 -20.79 27.94 17.30
CA VAL A 1013 -21.32 27.67 15.95
C VAL A 1013 -20.34 28.24 14.92
N HIS A 1014 -19.89 27.41 13.99
CA HIS A 1014 -19.01 27.80 12.90
C HIS A 1014 -19.73 27.67 11.55
N ILE A 1015 -19.47 28.63 10.65
CA ILE A 1015 -19.99 28.66 9.29
C ILE A 1015 -18.86 29.13 8.36
N ARG A 1016 -18.63 28.44 7.25
CA ARG A 1016 -17.66 28.93 6.24
C ARG A 1016 -18.11 28.65 4.81
N GLY A 1017 -18.10 29.68 3.98
CA GLY A 1017 -18.27 29.55 2.53
C GLY A 1017 -19.70 29.18 2.09
N LEU A 1018 -20.71 29.61 2.84
CA LEU A 1018 -22.12 29.37 2.49
C LEU A 1018 -22.75 30.53 1.69
N PHE A 1019 -21.94 31.48 1.20
CA PHE A 1019 -22.40 32.50 0.26
C PHE A 1019 -23.08 31.86 -0.97
N GLY A 1020 -24.24 32.41 -1.38
CA GLY A 1020 -25.06 31.83 -2.45
C GLY A 1020 -25.78 30.52 -2.12
N ALA A 1021 -25.58 29.93 -0.94
CA ALA A 1021 -26.27 28.71 -0.51
C ALA A 1021 -27.56 28.99 0.27
N VAL A 1022 -27.61 30.08 1.04
CA VAL A 1022 -28.71 30.43 1.97
C VAL A 1022 -29.53 31.59 1.42
N SER A 1023 -30.86 31.43 1.39
CA SER A 1023 -31.81 32.48 0.98
C SER A 1023 -32.23 33.42 2.11
N ASP A 1024 -32.37 32.91 3.35
CA ASP A 1024 -32.79 33.68 4.53
C ASP A 1024 -31.75 33.61 5.66
N TRP A 1025 -30.72 34.47 5.55
CA TRP A 1025 -29.68 34.59 6.58
C TRP A 1025 -30.21 35.06 7.95
N PRO A 1026 -31.13 36.05 8.05
CA PRO A 1026 -31.74 36.43 9.33
C PRO A 1026 -32.38 35.25 10.07
N LYS A 1027 -33.13 34.37 9.39
CA LYS A 1027 -33.64 33.13 10.00
C LYS A 1027 -32.51 32.27 10.56
N LEU A 1028 -31.48 31.99 9.76
CA LEU A 1028 -30.35 31.16 10.19
C LEU A 1028 -29.64 31.74 11.42
N TYR A 1029 -29.41 33.06 11.46
CA TYR A 1029 -28.83 33.71 12.65
C TYR A 1029 -29.75 33.64 13.87
N ASN A 1030 -31.07 33.71 13.70
CA ASN A 1030 -32.01 33.54 14.81
C ASN A 1030 -31.98 32.10 15.35
N ASP A 1031 -31.90 31.09 14.49
CA ASP A 1031 -31.74 29.70 14.88
C ASP A 1031 -30.40 29.44 15.59
N ALA A 1032 -29.32 30.02 15.08
CA ALA A 1032 -28.01 29.98 15.73
C ALA A 1032 -28.06 30.66 17.11
N LEU A 1033 -28.63 31.87 17.21
CA LEU A 1033 -28.75 32.59 18.48
C LEU A 1033 -29.59 31.82 19.50
N ARG A 1034 -30.67 31.18 19.06
CA ARG A 1034 -31.53 30.35 19.91
C ARG A 1034 -30.77 29.15 20.47
N THR A 1035 -29.96 28.49 19.64
CA THR A 1035 -29.28 27.24 19.99
C THR A 1035 -27.92 27.43 20.64
N ILE A 1036 -27.29 28.60 20.54
CA ILE A 1036 -26.08 28.96 21.27
C ILE A 1036 -26.42 29.22 22.75
N LYS A 1037 -25.58 28.78 23.69
CA LYS A 1037 -25.71 29.08 25.13
C LYS A 1037 -25.45 30.56 25.42
N PRO A 1038 -26.03 31.14 26.49
CA PRO A 1038 -25.65 32.48 26.93
C PRO A 1038 -24.14 32.58 27.13
N GLY A 1039 -23.50 33.58 26.52
CA GLY A 1039 -22.04 33.72 26.48
C GLY A 1039 -21.29 32.89 25.44
N GLY A 1040 -21.97 32.01 24.68
CA GLY A 1040 -21.38 31.26 23.56
C GLY A 1040 -21.23 32.12 22.29
N TRP A 1041 -20.55 31.58 21.27
CA TRP A 1041 -20.12 32.33 20.09
C TRP A 1041 -20.62 31.75 18.77
N ILE A 1042 -20.82 32.62 17.78
CA ILE A 1042 -20.90 32.28 16.36
C ILE A 1042 -19.70 32.87 15.64
N GLU A 1043 -19.14 32.15 14.68
CA GLU A 1043 -18.18 32.68 13.71
C GLU A 1043 -18.56 32.28 12.28
N GLN A 1044 -18.51 33.26 11.38
CA GLN A 1044 -18.75 33.08 9.97
C GLN A 1044 -17.60 33.62 9.13
N VAL A 1045 -17.08 32.79 8.22
CA VAL A 1045 -16.00 33.15 7.30
C VAL A 1045 -16.50 33.12 5.86
N GLU A 1046 -16.40 34.25 5.15
CA GLU A 1046 -16.88 34.40 3.78
C GLU A 1046 -15.83 35.03 2.85
N VAL A 1047 -15.97 34.75 1.56
CA VAL A 1047 -15.16 35.32 0.48
C VAL A 1047 -15.98 36.36 -0.28
N ASN A 1048 -15.42 37.54 -0.51
CA ASN A 1048 -15.91 38.44 -1.56
C ASN A 1048 -15.30 38.01 -2.89
N ILE A 1049 -16.11 37.55 -3.83
CA ILE A 1049 -15.64 37.02 -5.11
C ILE A 1049 -15.11 38.10 -6.08
N GLN A 1050 -15.26 39.38 -5.74
CA GLN A 1050 -14.77 40.49 -6.56
C GLN A 1050 -13.25 40.61 -6.45
N VAL A 1051 -12.57 40.38 -7.57
CA VAL A 1051 -11.14 40.61 -7.69
C VAL A 1051 -10.87 42.08 -7.95
N VAL A 1052 -9.98 42.66 -7.17
CA VAL A 1052 -9.55 44.06 -7.29
C VAL A 1052 -8.02 44.15 -7.22
N SER A 1053 -7.46 45.32 -7.52
CA SER A 1053 -6.04 45.60 -7.39
C SER A 1053 -5.84 47.00 -6.80
N ASP A 1054 -4.79 47.20 -6.02
CA ASP A 1054 -4.46 48.52 -5.45
C ASP A 1054 -3.73 49.42 -6.48
N ASP A 1055 -3.13 48.83 -7.52
CA ASP A 1055 -2.29 49.51 -8.50
C ASP A 1055 -2.94 49.66 -9.89
N GLY A 1056 -4.21 49.28 -10.02
CA GLY A 1056 -4.98 49.39 -11.26
C GLY A 1056 -4.68 48.31 -12.30
N THR A 1057 -3.92 47.26 -11.97
CA THR A 1057 -3.67 46.12 -12.87
C THR A 1057 -4.93 45.27 -13.15
N VAL A 1058 -5.93 45.40 -12.30
CA VAL A 1058 -7.30 44.92 -12.50
C VAL A 1058 -8.21 46.15 -12.50
N ASP A 1059 -8.52 46.66 -13.70
CA ASP A 1059 -9.44 47.77 -13.94
C ASP A 1059 -10.87 47.27 -14.24
N GLU A 1060 -11.81 48.17 -14.53
CA GLU A 1060 -13.24 47.81 -14.74
C GLU A 1060 -13.49 46.92 -15.96
N ASP A 1061 -12.60 46.97 -16.96
CA ASP A 1061 -12.68 46.26 -18.24
C ASP A 1061 -11.88 44.94 -18.21
N HIS A 1062 -11.03 44.73 -17.20
CA HIS A 1062 -10.24 43.51 -17.04
C HIS A 1062 -11.13 42.26 -16.86
N ILE A 1063 -10.71 41.14 -17.43
CA ILE A 1063 -11.52 39.89 -17.43
C ILE A 1063 -11.87 39.41 -16.01
N LEU A 1064 -10.97 39.64 -15.03
CA LEU A 1064 -11.20 39.31 -13.62
C LEU A 1064 -12.28 40.18 -12.95
N SER A 1065 -12.52 41.39 -13.46
CA SER A 1065 -13.64 42.24 -13.02
C SER A 1065 -14.98 41.76 -13.57
N GLY A 1066 -14.96 41.08 -14.73
CA GLY A 1066 -16.12 40.40 -15.30
C GLY A 1066 -16.59 39.20 -14.48
N TRP A 1067 -15.67 38.50 -13.81
CA TRP A 1067 -15.95 37.29 -13.02
C TRP A 1067 -17.10 37.48 -12.03
N ALA A 1068 -16.99 38.48 -11.14
CA ALA A 1068 -18.00 38.70 -10.12
C ALA A 1068 -19.36 39.17 -10.69
N LYS A 1069 -19.35 39.93 -11.80
CA LYS A 1069 -20.58 40.44 -12.44
C LYS A 1069 -21.50 39.29 -12.87
N SER A 1070 -20.96 38.26 -13.51
CA SER A 1070 -21.74 37.09 -13.94
C SER A 1070 -22.33 36.32 -12.76
N PHE A 1071 -21.54 36.10 -11.71
CA PHE A 1071 -22.04 35.42 -10.52
C PHE A 1071 -23.10 36.23 -9.76
N PHE A 1072 -22.94 37.55 -9.71
CA PHE A 1072 -23.93 38.47 -9.14
C PHE A 1072 -25.29 38.34 -9.83
N GLU A 1073 -25.32 38.40 -11.16
CA GLU A 1073 -26.53 38.21 -11.95
C GLU A 1073 -27.17 36.83 -11.69
N ALA A 1074 -26.37 35.77 -11.71
CA ALA A 1074 -26.85 34.41 -11.43
C ALA A 1074 -27.42 34.29 -10.00
N SER A 1075 -26.76 34.90 -9.01
CA SER A 1075 -27.19 34.88 -7.62
C SER A 1075 -28.52 35.61 -7.39
N ASP A 1076 -28.72 36.73 -8.11
CA ASP A 1076 -29.94 37.54 -8.02
C ASP A 1076 -31.13 36.79 -8.64
N LEU A 1077 -30.92 36.01 -9.71
CA LEU A 1077 -31.93 35.12 -10.30
C LEU A 1077 -32.29 33.92 -9.40
N LEU A 1078 -31.33 33.37 -8.67
CA LEU A 1078 -31.57 32.29 -7.71
C LEU A 1078 -32.21 32.76 -6.40
N GLY A 1079 -32.25 34.07 -6.14
CA GLY A 1079 -32.70 34.62 -4.86
C GLY A 1079 -31.77 34.27 -3.69
N LYS A 1080 -30.50 33.92 -3.97
CA LYS A 1080 -29.50 33.52 -2.97
C LYS A 1080 -28.25 34.38 -3.13
N SER A 1081 -28.12 35.39 -2.27
CA SER A 1081 -27.05 36.39 -2.41
C SER A 1081 -25.66 35.78 -2.17
N ILE A 1082 -24.73 36.09 -3.07
CA ILE A 1082 -23.29 35.85 -2.88
C ILE A 1082 -22.55 37.05 -2.28
N ARG A 1083 -23.26 38.15 -2.00
CA ARG A 1083 -22.72 39.38 -1.37
C ARG A 1083 -22.85 39.32 0.16
N THR A 1084 -22.64 38.14 0.73
CA THR A 1084 -22.91 37.86 2.16
C THR A 1084 -21.95 38.61 3.08
N LEU A 1085 -20.68 38.71 2.70
CA LEU A 1085 -19.63 39.26 3.57
C LEU A 1085 -19.96 40.68 4.07
N ASP A 1086 -20.44 41.55 3.17
CA ASP A 1086 -20.70 42.96 3.50
C ASP A 1086 -21.88 43.14 4.48
N GLN A 1087 -22.77 42.15 4.55
CA GLN A 1087 -24.00 42.19 5.34
C GLN A 1087 -23.91 41.37 6.63
N THR A 1088 -22.87 40.54 6.78
CA THR A 1088 -22.76 39.55 7.86
C THR A 1088 -22.78 40.21 9.25
N LYS A 1089 -21.98 41.26 9.44
CA LYS A 1089 -21.88 41.96 10.74
C LYS A 1089 -23.21 42.59 11.16
N GLU A 1090 -23.81 43.40 10.28
CA GLU A 1090 -25.08 44.08 10.56
C GLU A 1090 -26.21 43.07 10.84
N ARG A 1091 -26.24 41.95 10.11
CA ARG A 1091 -27.23 40.89 10.32
C ARG A 1091 -27.05 40.13 11.63
N MET A 1092 -25.80 39.84 12.04
CA MET A 1092 -25.53 39.25 13.35
C MET A 1092 -25.96 40.21 14.48
N GLU A 1093 -25.65 41.51 14.37
CA GLU A 1093 -26.11 42.53 15.32
C GLU A 1093 -27.64 42.62 15.36
N GLY A 1094 -28.29 42.63 14.19
CA GLY A 1094 -29.74 42.66 14.05
C GLY A 1094 -30.46 41.42 14.60
N ALA A 1095 -29.83 40.25 14.56
CA ALA A 1095 -30.34 39.04 15.18
C ALA A 1095 -30.27 39.09 16.72
N GLY A 1096 -29.37 39.91 17.28
CA GLY A 1096 -29.21 40.10 18.73
C GLY A 1096 -27.88 39.60 19.31
N PHE A 1097 -26.90 39.25 18.46
CA PHE A 1097 -25.54 39.00 18.93
C PHE A 1097 -24.87 40.30 19.41
N THR A 1098 -24.04 40.18 20.43
CA THR A 1098 -23.22 41.27 21.00
C THR A 1098 -21.74 40.98 20.76
N ASN A 1099 -20.85 41.93 21.06
CA ASN A 1099 -19.41 41.78 20.83
C ASN A 1099 -19.05 41.40 19.38
N VAL A 1100 -19.82 41.90 18.41
CA VAL A 1100 -19.66 41.52 17.01
C VAL A 1100 -18.42 42.18 16.40
N VAL A 1101 -17.49 41.37 15.92
CA VAL A 1101 -16.23 41.81 15.32
C VAL A 1101 -16.13 41.26 13.90
N GLN A 1102 -15.77 42.12 12.94
CA GLN A 1102 -15.44 41.73 11.58
C GLN A 1102 -13.96 42.01 11.30
N ARG A 1103 -13.26 41.02 10.77
CA ARG A 1103 -11.86 41.11 10.33
C ARG A 1103 -11.76 40.75 8.86
N ASN A 1104 -11.25 41.68 8.06
CA ASN A 1104 -11.07 41.50 6.63
C ASN A 1104 -9.59 41.32 6.28
N TYR A 1105 -9.31 40.39 5.38
CA TYR A 1105 -7.98 40.02 4.91
C TYR A 1105 -7.92 40.11 3.40
N LYS A 1106 -6.90 40.80 2.86
CA LYS A 1106 -6.60 40.77 1.43
C LYS A 1106 -5.89 39.46 1.12
N VAL A 1107 -6.46 38.66 0.21
CA VAL A 1107 -5.91 37.37 -0.22
C VAL A 1107 -5.42 37.50 -1.66
N PRO A 1108 -4.09 37.60 -1.90
CA PRO A 1108 -3.54 37.68 -3.24
C PRO A 1108 -3.91 36.45 -4.08
N ILE A 1109 -4.13 36.63 -5.37
CA ILE A 1109 -4.22 35.52 -6.33
C ILE A 1109 -2.86 35.44 -7.03
N GLY A 1110 -2.04 34.45 -6.64
CA GLY A 1110 -0.69 34.28 -7.16
C GLY A 1110 0.40 34.85 -6.27
N ALA A 1111 1.65 34.51 -6.60
CA ALA A 1111 2.83 34.78 -5.77
C ALA A 1111 3.42 36.19 -5.98
N TRP A 1112 2.57 37.20 -6.22
CA TRP A 1112 3.03 38.52 -6.62
C TRP A 1112 3.31 39.48 -5.45
N SER A 1113 2.75 39.20 -4.26
CA SER A 1113 3.04 40.03 -3.08
C SER A 1113 4.53 39.98 -2.70
N SER A 1114 5.07 41.12 -2.26
CA SER A 1114 6.41 41.21 -1.68
C SER A 1114 6.47 40.72 -0.24
N ASP A 1115 5.33 40.71 0.46
CA ASP A 1115 5.23 40.15 1.81
C ASP A 1115 5.35 38.62 1.75
N PRO A 1116 6.30 37.99 2.47
CA PRO A 1116 6.52 36.55 2.41
C PRO A 1116 5.29 35.70 2.75
N LYS A 1117 4.52 36.09 3.77
CA LYS A 1117 3.31 35.37 4.20
C LYS A 1117 2.22 35.49 3.13
N LEU A 1118 1.96 36.70 2.65
CA LEU A 1118 0.94 36.93 1.62
C LEU A 1118 1.34 36.31 0.27
N LYS A 1119 2.64 36.21 -0.02
CA LYS A 1119 3.16 35.52 -1.20
C LYS A 1119 2.92 34.02 -1.13
N GLU A 1120 3.09 33.42 0.03
CA GLU A 1120 2.80 32.00 0.27
C GLU A 1120 1.30 31.73 0.21
N ILE A 1121 0.49 32.53 0.91
CA ILE A 1121 -0.97 32.49 0.81
C ILE A 1121 -1.41 32.64 -0.65
N GLY A 1122 -0.79 33.56 -1.40
CA GLY A 1122 -1.10 33.77 -2.81
C GLY A 1122 -0.77 32.58 -3.72
N ARG A 1123 0.24 31.75 -3.38
CA ARG A 1123 0.51 30.50 -4.10
C ARG A 1123 -0.59 29.47 -3.86
N TRP A 1124 -0.99 29.30 -2.60
CA TRP A 1124 -2.07 28.39 -2.23
C TRP A 1124 -3.41 28.84 -2.79
N ASN A 1125 -3.68 30.15 -2.77
CA ASN A 1125 -4.89 30.71 -3.36
C ASN A 1125 -4.91 30.57 -4.88
N LEU A 1126 -3.78 30.73 -5.57
CA LEU A 1126 -3.71 30.45 -7.01
C LEU A 1126 -4.07 28.98 -7.31
N LEU A 1127 -3.56 28.04 -6.52
CA LEU A 1127 -3.91 26.62 -6.66
C LEU A 1127 -5.41 26.39 -6.37
N TYR A 1128 -5.93 26.96 -5.28
CA TYR A 1128 -7.35 26.92 -4.94
C TYR A 1128 -8.24 27.41 -6.08
N CYS A 1129 -7.92 28.57 -6.68
CA CYS A 1129 -8.62 29.06 -7.86
C CYS A 1129 -8.47 28.12 -9.07
N MET A 1130 -7.26 27.67 -9.38
CA MET A 1130 -7.02 26.82 -10.55
C MET A 1130 -7.77 25.48 -10.49
N SER A 1131 -7.89 24.89 -9.29
CA SER A 1131 -8.64 23.67 -9.05
C SER A 1131 -10.17 23.91 -8.99
N GLY A 1132 -10.62 25.03 -8.40
CA GLY A 1132 -12.03 25.26 -8.12
C GLY A 1132 -12.83 26.04 -9.16
N LEU A 1133 -12.19 26.82 -10.04
CA LEU A 1133 -12.86 27.76 -10.95
C LEU A 1133 -13.98 27.12 -11.80
N GLU A 1134 -13.74 25.92 -12.32
CA GLU A 1134 -14.75 25.19 -13.11
C GLU A 1134 -15.89 24.68 -12.23
N SER A 1135 -15.60 24.20 -11.02
CA SER A 1135 -16.59 23.76 -10.04
C SER A 1135 -17.58 24.88 -9.72
N TRP A 1136 -17.07 26.11 -9.62
CA TRP A 1136 -17.89 27.25 -9.27
C TRP A 1136 -18.71 27.79 -10.43
N ALA A 1137 -18.14 27.80 -11.64
CA ALA A 1137 -18.75 28.44 -12.80
C ALA A 1137 -19.80 27.59 -13.50
N ILE A 1138 -19.58 26.27 -13.61
CA ILE A 1138 -20.34 25.46 -14.56
C ILE A 1138 -21.85 25.52 -14.27
N TYR A 1139 -22.28 25.29 -13.04
CA TYR A 1139 -23.71 25.35 -12.69
C TYR A 1139 -24.27 26.78 -12.83
N MET A 1140 -23.57 27.77 -12.26
CA MET A 1140 -24.05 29.16 -12.24
C MET A 1140 -24.20 29.73 -13.65
N LEU A 1141 -23.26 29.48 -14.54
CA LEU A 1141 -23.28 30.06 -15.88
C LEU A 1141 -24.16 29.25 -16.85
N THR A 1142 -24.17 27.92 -16.79
CA THR A 1142 -24.98 27.12 -17.72
C THR A 1142 -26.41 26.93 -17.24
N MET A 1143 -26.61 26.60 -15.96
CA MET A 1143 -27.94 26.26 -15.45
C MET A 1143 -28.77 27.49 -15.12
N VAL A 1144 -28.13 28.56 -14.63
CA VAL A 1144 -28.83 29.81 -14.27
C VAL A 1144 -28.82 30.81 -15.41
N LEU A 1145 -27.63 31.22 -15.89
CA LEU A 1145 -27.52 32.22 -16.97
C LEU A 1145 -27.70 31.65 -18.38
N LYS A 1146 -27.85 30.34 -18.53
CA LYS A 1146 -28.08 29.65 -19.81
C LYS A 1146 -26.97 29.86 -20.84
N TRP A 1147 -25.73 30.04 -20.38
CA TRP A 1147 -24.56 30.02 -21.26
C TRP A 1147 -24.33 28.61 -21.80
N LYS A 1148 -23.73 28.51 -22.99
CA LYS A 1148 -23.29 27.22 -23.51
C LYS A 1148 -22.05 26.74 -22.75
N VAL A 1149 -21.89 25.43 -22.60
CA VAL A 1149 -20.74 24.83 -21.89
C VAL A 1149 -19.42 25.28 -22.53
N GLU A 1150 -19.37 25.34 -23.86
CA GLU A 1150 -18.18 25.73 -24.61
C GLU A 1150 -17.80 27.19 -24.33
N ASP A 1151 -18.79 28.08 -24.23
CA ASP A 1151 -18.58 29.50 -23.93
C ASP A 1151 -18.03 29.67 -22.49
N VAL A 1152 -18.51 28.84 -21.55
CA VAL A 1152 -18.00 28.81 -20.17
C VAL A 1152 -16.55 28.34 -20.14
N HIS A 1153 -16.21 27.27 -20.84
CA HIS A 1153 -14.82 26.78 -20.90
C HIS A 1153 -13.88 27.78 -21.55
N GLU A 1154 -14.30 28.45 -22.62
CA GLU A 1154 -13.51 29.53 -23.24
C GLU A 1154 -13.31 30.70 -22.25
N TYR A 1155 -14.36 31.10 -21.54
CA TYR A 1155 -14.28 32.14 -20.51
C TYR A 1155 -13.33 31.75 -19.37
N LEU A 1156 -13.41 30.52 -18.88
CA LEU A 1156 -12.53 29.99 -17.84
C LEU A 1156 -11.07 29.93 -18.29
N ALA A 1157 -10.79 29.59 -19.55
CA ALA A 1157 -9.43 29.63 -20.09
C ALA A 1157 -8.83 31.05 -20.05
N LYS A 1158 -9.64 32.07 -20.36
CA LYS A 1158 -9.24 33.49 -20.27
C LYS A 1158 -9.00 33.91 -18.82
N ILE A 1159 -9.88 33.52 -17.89
CA ILE A 1159 -9.72 33.78 -16.45
C ILE A 1159 -8.44 33.11 -15.91
N LYS A 1160 -8.22 31.81 -16.20
CA LYS A 1160 -7.03 31.05 -15.81
C LYS A 1160 -5.75 31.74 -16.31
N THR A 1161 -5.76 32.21 -17.55
CA THR A 1161 -4.63 32.97 -18.13
C THR A 1161 -4.36 34.25 -17.36
N ALA A 1162 -5.42 35.00 -17.01
CA ALA A 1162 -5.29 36.26 -16.29
C ALA A 1162 -4.79 36.09 -14.84
N ILE A 1163 -5.27 35.09 -14.09
CA ILE A 1163 -4.80 34.84 -12.73
C ILE A 1163 -3.36 34.29 -12.67
N MET A 1164 -2.86 33.72 -13.77
CA MET A 1164 -1.47 33.28 -13.89
C MET A 1164 -0.51 34.40 -14.31
N ASP A 1165 -1.01 35.53 -14.78
CA ASP A 1165 -0.17 36.66 -15.18
C ASP A 1165 0.47 37.31 -13.95
N LYS A 1166 1.80 37.26 -13.89
CA LYS A 1166 2.59 37.85 -12.79
C LYS A 1166 2.54 39.36 -12.75
N LYS A 1167 2.04 40.01 -13.81
CA LYS A 1167 1.83 41.46 -13.86
C LYS A 1167 0.46 41.87 -13.31
N THR A 1168 -0.44 40.92 -13.09
CA THR A 1168 -1.76 41.16 -12.54
C THR A 1168 -1.70 41.00 -11.02
N HIS A 1169 -1.82 42.11 -10.29
CA HIS A 1169 -1.76 42.15 -8.82
C HIS A 1169 -3.16 42.02 -8.21
N GLY A 1170 -3.94 41.06 -8.73
CA GLY A 1170 -5.31 40.81 -8.30
C GLY A 1170 -5.38 40.13 -6.93
N TYR A 1171 -6.23 40.65 -6.05
CA TYR A 1171 -6.60 40.02 -4.79
C TYR A 1171 -8.12 40.07 -4.59
N TYR A 1172 -8.62 39.24 -3.69
CA TYR A 1172 -9.98 39.37 -3.17
C TYR A 1172 -9.98 39.44 -1.63
N VAL A 1173 -11.12 39.76 -1.04
CA VAL A 1173 -11.22 39.90 0.43
C VAL A 1173 -11.86 38.66 1.03
N VAL A 1174 -11.20 38.08 2.03
CA VAL A 1174 -11.82 37.14 2.98
C VAL A 1174 -12.20 37.91 4.22
N GLY A 1175 -13.40 37.73 4.74
CA GLY A 1175 -13.76 38.28 6.05
C GLY A 1175 -14.28 37.23 7.01
N ALA A 1176 -13.82 37.35 8.25
CA ALA A 1176 -14.25 36.54 9.38
C ALA A 1176 -15.04 37.45 10.34
N VAL A 1177 -16.29 37.09 10.61
CA VAL A 1177 -17.18 37.82 11.51
C VAL A 1177 -17.59 36.90 12.64
N TYR A 1178 -17.40 37.33 13.88
CA TYR A 1178 -17.85 36.57 15.05
C TYR A 1178 -18.63 37.44 16.03
N GLY A 1179 -19.58 36.84 16.74
CA GLY A 1179 -20.45 37.49 17.71
C GLY A 1179 -20.82 36.57 18.86
N GLN A 1180 -21.18 37.15 20.00
CA GLN A 1180 -21.48 36.45 21.24
C GLN A 1180 -22.95 36.57 21.61
N LYS A 1181 -23.58 35.47 22.02
CA LYS A 1181 -24.91 35.54 22.63
C LYS A 1181 -24.82 36.25 23.99
N PRO A 1182 -25.71 37.24 24.29
CA PRO A 1182 -25.75 37.88 25.60
C PRO A 1182 -25.89 36.87 26.77
N ILE A 1183 -25.30 37.20 27.93
CA ILE A 1183 -25.38 36.40 29.18
C ILE A 1183 -26.75 36.53 29.82
#